data_AF-A0A0F2NIC3-F1
#
_entry.id   AF-A0A0F2NIC3-F1
#
_cell.length_a   1.000
_cell.length_b   1.000
_cell.length_c   1.000
_cell.angle_alpha   90.00
_cell.angle_beta   90.00
_cell.angle_gamma   90.00
#
_symmetry.space_group_name_H-M   'P 1'
#
loop_
_entity.id
_entity.type
_entity.pdbx_description
1 polymer ?
#
loop_
_entity_poly.entity_id
_entity_poly.type
_entity_poly.pdbx_seq_one_letter_code
_entity_poly.pdbx_strand_id
1 'polypeptide(L)'
;MGKSWTETEKRVWSCLTIGEIADLQPGSIVRASFIKQLCTEPNLISNLQPHGIRVRGSNIEGSLDLRLLNIPFNLSLTQCSIPDTLDLRHAAIKALDLSGSKTDSIDADGLTVFGNFRLADEFSAAGSVCLMGAKIEGDLICTRGCFDNQNNQKFDTQKTNCGGSNTTTSCGDCRKSTLHSYSLVLERVYIKGSVYLCDGFSAFGGVHLGDSTINGNLNCTNGKFIKRSGCQKELSNGRRLTCYSEAEFHDACAFNGEGMHVKRNMILNDINVEGEIRLTGALIEGDLDSAGGKYKNKGANAIYGDRMHVKGNAFFCDRFEAEGIIRFPCARIGADISFYNGMMNGSDDNVPVLYCEGIKVQGTFYLKKFETRKGYINLSHATISGNLDCTNSKFLNEGVFAINAKGMSISGSVFLRSFKEKNLEDFDRNIFLANAFVCLTGSKLGMDLVCTGGHFKLGKPCTLENPYFDSIQAGNMSIGGKVEMDEIETEGGVRISDTRIGSYLNCNQSKISTPTHEGDHVYAFTGGKLHVGGSLYLGDGFTAKGEVMLNDASIGRNIYLNSGTIKNEGDFSLRAMQMQVAGSIIFKNLISHGEIKIDFSVIGGNLDCSGGEFLNDKSKTERRKKRDSPDEELERHYAFRAIGLKTEGSVWFKDFKVDGAVSFQGAVIGRNFYWKGVKDSQKVSLFLDAAKVEVLVDDIDSWPKQNNLQINDFEYQFIRDQGPEELEKRREKWLSLSKDFRTQPYEQLAKVLKRSGHLEEAKLVLIKKHNHQSGNNSMNFIMKKVGPKLRKKLAWWHNFLVGYGYKPFRAAVIGLFIVLFGSFIFYSGFHFDLMVPSEYKGGYQVANLSEPEQVQTVQVANFLGRKCKPNRRITDTSGFYYFFYSLDTFLPIVDFQTAAYWLPTAYPQVENGDECSGKFSLWGWILCVFRWFVIICGWIVTSVFITALSGVVRK
;
A
#
# COMPACT_ATOMS: atom_id res chain seq x y z
N MET A 1 54.89 67.88 44.80
CA MET A 1 53.76 68.83 44.74
C MET A 1 52.59 68.20 45.47
N GLY A 2 52.20 68.76 46.62
CA GLY A 2 51.12 68.22 47.45
C GLY A 2 49.79 68.26 46.69
N LYS A 3 49.23 67.09 46.41
CA LYS A 3 47.95 66.98 45.71
C LYS A 3 46.85 67.40 46.68
N SER A 4 46.28 68.59 46.48
CA SER A 4 45.04 68.93 47.19
C SER A 4 43.92 68.06 46.62
N TRP A 5 43.37 67.19 47.47
CA TRP A 5 42.07 66.56 47.22
C TRP A 5 40.99 67.63 47.22
N THR A 6 40.00 67.48 46.33
CA THR A 6 38.80 68.33 46.35
C THR A 6 38.00 68.08 47.64
N GLU A 7 37.08 68.97 48.01
CA GLU A 7 36.20 68.74 49.17
C GLU A 7 35.37 67.46 49.00
N THR A 8 34.94 67.15 47.78
CA THR A 8 34.27 65.88 47.44
C THR A 8 35.17 64.67 47.71
N GLU A 9 36.43 64.69 47.26
CA GLU A 9 37.38 63.60 47.46
C GLU A 9 37.75 63.41 48.94
N LYS A 10 37.89 64.49 49.71
CA LYS A 10 38.10 64.43 51.16
C LYS A 10 36.90 63.77 51.85
N ARG A 11 35.68 64.10 51.44
CA ARG A 11 34.45 63.46 51.94
C ARG A 11 34.43 61.98 51.60
N VAL A 12 34.73 61.61 50.34
CA VAL A 12 34.85 60.21 49.93
C VAL A 12 35.85 59.48 50.83
N TRP A 13 37.06 60.02 51.00
CA TRP A 13 38.08 59.42 51.88
C TRP A 13 37.58 59.20 53.31
N SER A 14 36.93 60.20 53.92
CA SER A 14 36.39 60.07 55.28
C SER A 14 35.41 58.90 55.41
N CYS A 15 34.47 58.74 54.47
CA CYS A 15 33.50 57.64 54.46
C CYS A 15 34.20 56.27 54.30
N LEU A 16 35.22 56.18 53.43
CA LEU A 16 35.93 54.91 53.19
C LEU A 16 36.74 54.45 54.41
N THR A 17 37.35 55.37 55.16
CA THR A 17 38.15 55.03 56.37
C THR A 17 37.31 54.53 57.55
N ILE A 18 36.02 54.90 57.60
CA ILE A 18 35.05 54.38 58.59
C ILE A 18 34.20 53.22 58.05
N GLY A 19 34.38 52.85 56.77
CA GLY A 19 33.69 51.71 56.18
C GLY A 19 32.22 51.99 55.87
N GLU A 20 31.90 53.22 55.49
CA GLU A 20 30.59 53.63 54.94
C GLU A 20 30.64 53.69 53.40
N ILE A 21 29.49 53.93 52.77
CA ILE A 21 29.40 54.21 51.33
C ILE A 21 29.49 55.71 51.14
N ALA A 22 30.36 56.19 50.26
CA ALA A 22 30.40 57.60 49.90
C ALA A 22 29.23 57.93 48.95
N ASP A 23 28.07 58.24 49.51
CA ASP A 23 26.85 58.62 48.78
C ASP A 23 26.87 60.12 48.43
N LEU A 24 27.09 60.41 47.14
CA LEU A 24 27.30 61.75 46.62
C LEU A 24 26.05 62.27 45.90
N GLN A 25 25.88 63.59 45.93
CA GLN A 25 24.79 64.25 45.21
C GLN A 25 25.01 64.13 43.69
N PRO A 26 23.95 64.00 42.88
CA PRO A 26 24.07 63.95 41.42
C PRO A 26 24.90 65.12 40.88
N GLY A 27 25.90 64.80 40.03
CA GLY A 27 26.81 65.79 39.46
C GLY A 27 28.09 66.04 40.27
N SER A 28 28.27 65.41 41.43
CA SER A 28 29.52 65.48 42.21
C SER A 28 30.69 64.86 41.43
N ILE A 29 31.80 65.58 41.30
CA ILE A 29 32.98 65.15 40.54
C ILE A 29 34.01 64.49 41.46
N VAL A 30 34.48 63.30 41.06
CA VAL A 30 35.63 62.60 41.66
C VAL A 30 36.62 62.29 40.54
N ARG A 31 37.91 62.62 40.71
CA ARG A 31 38.89 62.38 39.65
C ARG A 31 39.25 60.90 39.54
N ALA A 32 39.36 60.37 38.33
CA ALA A 32 39.85 59.00 38.10
C ALA A 32 41.25 58.77 38.70
N SER A 33 42.10 59.80 38.66
CA SER A 33 43.43 59.77 39.28
C SER A 33 43.38 59.57 40.79
N PHE A 34 42.37 60.08 41.50
CA PHE A 34 42.18 59.86 42.93
C PHE A 34 41.81 58.40 43.22
N ILE A 35 40.88 57.82 42.46
CA ILE A 35 40.52 56.39 42.60
C ILE A 35 41.74 55.50 42.32
N LYS A 36 42.52 55.79 41.27
CA LYS A 36 43.76 55.06 40.98
C LYS A 36 44.77 55.16 42.13
N GLN A 37 44.88 56.30 42.79
CA GLN A 37 45.75 56.44 43.98
C GLN A 37 45.28 55.57 45.14
N LEU A 38 43.97 55.53 45.43
CA LEU A 38 43.40 54.66 46.47
C LEU A 38 43.67 53.17 46.22
N CYS A 39 43.83 52.76 44.96
CA CYS A 39 44.15 51.40 44.56
C CYS A 39 45.65 51.07 44.54
N THR A 40 46.55 52.06 44.58
CA THR A 40 47.99 51.86 44.34
C THR A 40 48.89 52.26 45.49
N GLU A 41 48.51 53.25 46.30
CA GLU A 41 49.35 53.78 47.37
C GLU A 41 49.23 52.94 48.66
N PRO A 42 50.28 52.23 49.11
CA PRO A 42 50.19 51.32 50.26
C PRO A 42 49.74 52.00 51.56
N ASN A 43 50.15 53.25 51.76
CA ASN A 43 49.77 54.05 52.93
C ASN A 43 48.25 54.31 52.97
N LEU A 44 47.62 54.56 51.83
CA LEU A 44 46.18 54.74 51.75
C LEU A 44 45.45 53.40 51.95
N ILE A 45 45.94 52.34 51.29
CA ILE A 45 45.35 50.99 51.38
C ILE A 45 45.32 50.50 52.83
N SER A 46 46.37 50.74 53.62
CA SER A 46 46.44 50.31 55.03
C SER A 46 45.40 50.95 55.94
N ASN A 47 44.83 52.10 55.56
CA ASN A 47 43.82 52.82 56.32
C ASN A 47 42.39 52.57 55.81
N LEU A 48 42.22 51.84 54.71
CA LEU A 48 40.90 51.48 54.19
C LEU A 48 40.29 50.33 55.00
N GLN A 49 38.99 50.41 55.25
CA GLN A 49 38.26 49.28 55.84
C GLN A 49 38.17 48.09 54.87
N PRO A 50 37.97 46.85 55.37
CA PRO A 50 37.92 45.64 54.54
C PRO A 50 36.87 45.65 53.43
N HIS A 51 35.84 46.51 53.54
CA HIS A 51 34.81 46.70 52.53
C HIS A 51 35.31 47.35 51.23
N GLY A 52 36.52 47.92 51.22
CA GLY A 52 37.15 48.52 50.05
C GLY A 52 36.59 49.88 49.67
N ILE A 53 36.63 50.19 48.38
CA ILE A 53 36.19 51.48 47.83
C ILE A 53 34.72 51.37 47.43
N ARG A 54 33.85 52.21 48.00
CA ARG A 54 32.43 52.30 47.66
C ARG A 54 32.00 53.74 47.44
N VAL A 55 31.79 54.11 46.19
CA VAL A 55 31.35 55.44 45.76
C VAL A 55 30.03 55.31 45.02
N ARG A 56 29.08 56.19 45.36
CA ARG A 56 27.76 56.23 44.74
C ARG A 56 27.41 57.63 44.23
N GLY A 57 26.83 57.73 43.03
CA GLY A 57 26.24 58.98 42.53
C GLY A 57 27.20 60.00 41.91
N SER A 58 28.44 59.60 41.57
CA SER A 58 29.50 60.53 41.13
C SER A 58 29.75 60.54 39.63
N ASN A 59 30.20 61.68 39.08
CA ASN A 59 30.86 61.76 37.79
C ASN A 59 32.38 61.56 37.95
N ILE A 60 32.91 60.50 37.36
CA ILE A 60 34.33 60.17 37.40
C ILE A 60 35.04 60.91 36.26
N GLU A 61 35.81 61.94 36.60
CA GLU A 61 36.48 62.76 35.59
C GLU A 61 37.82 62.15 35.15
N GLY A 62 37.95 61.92 33.84
CA GLY A 62 39.11 61.34 33.17
C GLY A 62 39.06 59.80 33.04
N SER A 63 39.96 59.25 32.22
CA SER A 63 40.06 57.81 32.01
C SER A 63 40.57 57.07 33.26
N LEU A 64 39.78 56.10 33.72
CA LEU A 64 40.11 55.26 34.87
C LEU A 64 40.93 54.05 34.41
N ASP A 65 42.25 54.22 34.40
CA ASP A 65 43.23 53.20 34.05
C ASP A 65 43.72 52.43 35.29
N LEU A 66 43.25 51.19 35.44
CA LEU A 66 43.60 50.24 36.49
C LEU A 66 44.33 49.00 35.96
N ARG A 67 44.94 49.10 34.77
CA ARG A 67 45.67 47.99 34.13
C ARG A 67 46.75 47.40 35.02
N LEU A 68 46.91 46.08 34.95
CA LEU A 68 47.96 45.32 35.64
C LEU A 68 47.95 45.47 37.18
N LEU A 69 46.94 46.12 37.76
CA LEU A 69 46.86 46.33 39.20
C LEU A 69 46.28 45.11 39.91
N ASN A 70 46.77 44.84 41.13
CA ASN A 70 46.18 43.90 42.06
C ASN A 70 45.46 44.65 43.18
N ILE A 71 44.14 44.67 43.15
CA ILE A 71 43.26 45.38 44.07
C ILE A 71 42.72 44.35 45.09
N PRO A 72 43.25 44.35 46.35
CA PRO A 72 42.97 43.28 47.31
C PRO A 72 41.59 43.36 47.97
N PHE A 73 40.80 44.40 47.65
CA PHE A 73 39.49 44.70 48.23
C PHE A 73 38.44 44.93 47.14
N ASN A 74 37.18 45.11 47.55
CA ASN A 74 36.07 45.33 46.63
C ASN A 74 36.11 46.76 46.06
N LEU A 75 35.84 46.90 44.76
CA LEU A 75 35.68 48.17 44.09
C LEU A 75 34.22 48.33 43.64
N SER A 76 33.52 49.29 44.22
CA SER A 76 32.11 49.58 43.93
C SER A 76 31.96 51.04 43.53
N LEU A 77 31.57 51.25 42.27
CA LEU A 77 31.26 52.55 41.69
C LEU A 77 29.84 52.45 41.14
N THR A 78 28.84 52.61 42.02
CA THR A 78 27.41 52.41 41.69
C THR A 78 26.71 53.72 41.38
N GLN A 79 25.79 53.74 40.41
CA GLN A 79 25.08 54.96 40.00
C GLN A 79 26.05 56.12 39.65
N CYS A 80 27.22 55.79 39.11
CA CYS A 80 28.26 56.74 38.71
C CYS A 80 28.26 56.94 37.19
N SER A 81 28.83 58.04 36.72
CA SER A 81 29.09 58.30 35.30
C SER A 81 30.59 58.25 35.04
N ILE A 82 31.03 57.39 34.12
CA ILE A 82 32.43 57.19 33.71
C ILE A 82 32.49 57.50 32.20
N PRO A 83 32.63 58.77 31.80
CA PRO A 83 32.46 59.16 30.40
C PRO A 83 33.51 58.57 29.44
N ASP A 84 34.70 58.25 29.93
CA ASP A 84 35.79 57.65 29.16
C ASP A 84 35.85 56.11 29.34
N THR A 85 36.73 55.44 28.59
CA THR A 85 36.99 54.00 28.75
C THR A 85 37.52 53.67 30.16
N LEU A 86 36.92 52.64 30.78
CA LEU A 86 37.41 51.97 31.99
C LEU A 86 38.37 50.83 31.59
N ASP A 87 39.67 51.02 31.83
CA ASP A 87 40.72 50.08 31.43
C ASP A 87 41.16 49.21 32.62
N LEU A 88 40.79 47.93 32.56
CA LEU A 88 40.97 46.88 33.57
C LEU A 88 41.85 45.74 33.06
N ARG A 89 42.56 45.91 31.93
CA ARG A 89 43.32 44.82 31.31
C ARG A 89 44.34 44.23 32.27
N HIS A 90 44.30 42.90 32.38
CA HIS A 90 45.16 42.10 33.26
C HIS A 90 45.16 42.54 34.74
N ALA A 91 44.12 43.25 35.19
CA ALA A 91 43.95 43.56 36.60
C ALA A 91 43.48 42.33 37.38
N ALA A 92 43.69 42.32 38.68
CA ALA A 92 43.13 41.34 39.62
C ALA A 92 42.37 42.08 40.71
N ILE A 93 41.09 41.79 40.91
CA ILE A 93 40.20 42.52 41.82
C ILE A 93 39.40 41.55 42.69
N LYS A 94 39.20 41.86 43.97
CA LYS A 94 38.42 40.99 44.87
C LYS A 94 36.96 40.84 44.40
N ALA A 95 36.27 41.94 44.13
CA ALA A 95 34.95 42.00 43.52
C ALA A 95 34.77 43.37 42.87
N LEU A 96 33.98 43.44 41.79
CA LEU A 96 33.74 44.67 41.04
C LEU A 96 32.24 44.90 40.87
N ASP A 97 31.76 46.08 41.28
CA ASP A 97 30.35 46.45 41.18
C ASP A 97 30.19 47.82 40.52
N LEU A 98 29.54 47.82 39.35
CA LEU A 98 29.21 49.01 38.57
C LEU A 98 27.68 49.16 38.42
N SER A 99 26.88 48.58 39.32
CA SER A 99 25.41 48.62 39.23
C SER A 99 24.88 50.05 39.09
N GLY A 100 24.00 50.27 38.10
CA GLY A 100 23.39 51.57 37.77
C GLY A 100 24.33 52.63 37.20
N SER A 101 25.59 52.28 36.95
CA SER A 101 26.57 53.23 36.40
C SER A 101 26.53 53.29 34.87
N LYS A 102 27.01 54.40 34.31
CA LYS A 102 27.09 54.63 32.87
C LYS A 102 28.54 54.77 32.46
N THR A 103 28.93 54.12 31.37
CA THR A 103 30.28 54.18 30.82
C THR A 103 30.27 54.26 29.30
N ASP A 104 31.33 54.74 28.68
CA ASP A 104 31.51 54.53 27.23
C ASP A 104 31.86 53.05 26.98
N SER A 105 33.09 52.64 27.28
CA SER A 105 33.58 51.28 27.05
C SER A 105 34.31 50.72 28.28
N ILE A 106 34.38 49.39 28.37
CA ILE A 106 35.18 48.69 29.38
C ILE A 106 36.14 47.75 28.66
N ASP A 107 37.43 47.90 28.89
CA ASP A 107 38.45 46.98 28.39
C ASP A 107 39.03 46.18 29.55
N ALA A 108 38.59 44.94 29.70
CA ALA A 108 38.91 44.03 30.79
C ALA A 108 39.49 42.71 30.26
N ASP A 109 40.26 42.78 29.17
CA ASP A 109 41.03 41.64 28.63
C ASP A 109 41.95 41.04 29.72
N GLY A 110 41.79 39.74 29.98
CA GLY A 110 42.53 39.00 31.00
C GLY A 110 42.26 39.44 32.45
N LEU A 111 41.18 40.16 32.73
CA LEU A 111 40.78 40.54 34.10
C LEU A 111 40.55 39.30 34.97
N THR A 112 41.05 39.31 36.22
CA THR A 112 40.69 38.31 37.23
C THR A 112 39.81 38.95 38.31
N VAL A 113 38.61 38.41 38.52
CA VAL A 113 37.70 38.79 39.61
C VAL A 113 37.52 37.60 40.55
N PHE A 114 37.95 37.72 41.81
CA PHE A 114 37.86 36.61 42.79
C PHE A 114 36.44 36.38 43.34
N GLY A 115 35.54 37.35 43.16
CA GLY A 115 34.15 37.31 43.55
C GLY A 115 33.25 37.59 42.36
N ASN A 116 32.16 38.31 42.59
CA ASN A 116 31.20 38.66 41.55
C ASN A 116 31.65 39.89 40.76
N PHE A 117 31.30 39.91 39.47
CA PHE A 117 31.35 41.09 38.63
C PHE A 117 29.93 41.53 38.29
N ARG A 118 29.52 42.72 38.77
CA ARG A 118 28.17 43.25 38.62
C ARG A 118 28.14 44.43 37.66
N LEU A 119 27.33 44.29 36.61
CA LEU A 119 26.97 45.27 35.59
C LEU A 119 25.43 45.34 35.51
N ALA A 120 24.78 45.48 36.67
CA ALA A 120 23.34 45.29 36.82
C ALA A 120 22.59 46.60 37.09
N ASP A 121 21.28 46.52 37.34
CA ASP A 121 20.48 47.60 37.91
C ASP A 121 20.54 48.91 37.11
N GLU A 122 20.23 48.84 35.81
CA GLU A 122 20.29 49.96 34.85
C GLU A 122 21.71 50.43 34.50
N PHE A 123 22.72 49.57 34.70
CA PHE A 123 24.04 49.78 34.11
C PHE A 123 23.92 50.00 32.60
N SER A 124 24.68 50.95 32.05
CA SER A 124 24.70 51.22 30.62
C SER A 124 26.10 51.45 30.06
N ALA A 125 26.41 50.79 28.95
CA ALA A 125 27.64 51.01 28.16
C ALA A 125 27.28 51.45 26.74
N ALA A 126 27.85 52.56 26.27
CA ALA A 126 27.64 53.10 24.92
C ALA A 126 28.65 52.57 23.86
N GLY A 127 29.64 51.82 24.33
CA GLY A 127 30.66 51.14 23.55
C GLY A 127 30.84 49.70 24.02
N SER A 128 31.86 49.02 23.48
CA SER A 128 32.08 47.60 23.76
C SER A 128 32.55 47.36 25.21
N VAL A 129 31.98 46.35 25.85
CA VAL A 129 32.45 45.77 27.11
C VAL A 129 33.21 44.48 26.79
N CYS A 130 34.54 44.53 26.84
CA CYS A 130 35.42 43.42 26.48
C CYS A 130 35.98 42.75 27.73
N LEU A 131 35.71 41.46 27.90
CA LEU A 131 36.21 40.60 28.98
C LEU A 131 36.99 39.41 28.42
N MET A 132 37.58 39.54 27.23
CA MET A 132 38.29 38.44 26.57
C MET A 132 39.28 37.77 27.53
N GLY A 133 39.25 36.44 27.62
CA GLY A 133 40.15 35.68 28.50
C GLY A 133 40.05 35.98 30.00
N ALA A 134 39.04 36.73 30.44
CA ALA A 134 38.85 37.06 31.85
C ALA A 134 38.49 35.81 32.68
N LYS A 135 38.88 35.84 33.95
CA LYS A 135 38.58 34.80 34.94
C LYS A 135 37.75 35.37 36.07
N ILE A 136 36.52 34.89 36.21
CA ILE A 136 35.59 35.31 37.26
C ILE A 136 35.30 34.09 38.15
N GLU A 137 35.76 34.13 39.40
CA GLU A 137 35.56 33.04 40.36
C GLU A 137 34.15 33.04 40.98
N GLY A 138 33.40 34.15 40.85
CA GLY A 138 31.98 34.25 41.20
C GLY A 138 31.07 34.31 39.96
N ASP A 139 29.98 35.06 40.09
CA ASP A 139 28.98 35.28 39.04
C ASP A 139 29.29 36.52 38.19
N LEU A 140 28.90 36.48 36.91
CA LEU A 140 28.76 37.67 36.06
C LEU A 140 27.30 38.07 36.00
N ILE A 141 26.97 39.25 36.54
CA ILE A 141 25.59 39.68 36.76
C ILE A 141 25.32 40.93 35.93
N CYS A 142 24.54 40.81 34.86
CA CYS A 142 24.17 41.90 33.96
C CYS A 142 22.65 42.18 33.94
N THR A 143 21.92 41.72 34.95
CA THR A 143 20.45 41.87 35.05
C THR A 143 20.03 43.33 34.94
N ARG A 144 19.03 43.64 34.09
CA ARG A 144 18.60 45.01 33.74
C ARG A 144 19.71 45.92 33.15
N GLY A 145 20.80 45.36 32.62
CA GLY A 145 21.86 46.13 31.96
C GLY A 145 21.57 46.44 30.49
N CYS A 146 22.05 47.58 29.99
CA CYS A 146 21.92 48.01 28.60
C CYS A 146 23.30 48.20 27.93
N PHE A 147 23.60 47.36 26.96
CA PHE A 147 24.86 47.38 26.21
C PHE A 147 24.55 47.81 24.78
N ASP A 148 24.96 49.01 24.38
CA ASP A 148 24.61 49.59 23.09
C ASP A 148 25.86 50.04 22.33
N ASN A 149 26.32 49.21 21.39
CA ASN A 149 27.49 49.48 20.55
C ASN A 149 27.07 49.83 19.10
N GLN A 150 25.99 50.61 18.94
CA GLN A 150 25.47 51.01 17.61
C GLN A 150 26.36 52.01 16.85
N ASN A 151 27.17 52.83 17.54
CA ASN A 151 28.00 53.85 16.88
C ASN A 151 29.14 53.26 16.03
N ASN A 152 29.60 52.04 16.33
CA ASN A 152 30.62 51.35 15.55
C ASN A 152 30.08 50.70 14.26
N GLN A 153 28.76 50.47 14.14
CA GLN A 153 28.15 49.92 12.92
C GLN A 153 28.19 50.88 11.72
N LYS A 154 28.33 52.20 11.96
CA LYS A 154 28.51 53.20 10.89
C LYS A 154 29.96 53.30 10.40
N PHE A 155 30.94 52.88 11.18
CA PHE A 155 32.37 53.08 10.87
C PHE A 155 33.00 51.98 10.01
N ASP A 156 32.47 50.75 10.03
CA ASP A 156 33.10 49.61 9.34
C ASP A 156 32.79 49.54 7.83
N THR A 157 31.78 50.28 7.35
CA THR A 157 31.43 50.30 5.91
C THR A 157 32.36 51.15 5.04
N GLN A 158 33.32 51.88 5.62
CA GLN A 158 34.24 52.75 4.87
C GLN A 158 35.72 52.34 4.94
N LYS A 159 36.09 51.28 5.68
CA LYS A 159 37.52 50.97 5.93
C LYS A 159 38.03 49.58 5.57
N THR A 160 37.25 48.72 4.94
CA THR A 160 37.77 47.45 4.39
C THR A 160 37.91 47.48 2.88
N ASN A 161 38.77 48.37 2.37
CA ASN A 161 39.50 48.08 1.13
C ASN A 161 40.66 47.12 1.48
N CYS A 162 40.33 45.88 1.85
CA CYS A 162 41.29 44.79 1.80
C CYS A 162 41.36 44.35 0.34
N GLY A 163 42.37 44.86 -0.37
CA GLY A 163 42.69 44.43 -1.74
C GLY A 163 42.80 42.91 -1.82
N GLY A 164 42.21 42.34 -2.87
CA GLY A 164 42.02 40.91 -3.00
C GLY A 164 43.31 40.09 -2.99
N SER A 165 43.25 38.93 -2.33
CA SER A 165 43.88 37.70 -2.81
C SER A 165 43.21 36.49 -2.14
N ASN A 166 42.86 35.48 -2.94
CA ASN A 166 42.34 34.19 -2.50
C ASN A 166 43.45 33.35 -1.84
N THR A 167 43.88 33.72 -0.63
CA THR A 167 44.71 32.85 0.21
C THR A 167 44.23 32.85 1.65
N THR A 168 43.88 31.66 2.14
CA THR A 168 43.53 31.36 3.52
C THR A 168 44.75 31.55 4.42
N THR A 169 44.95 32.77 4.90
CA THR A 169 45.89 33.07 5.98
C THR A 169 45.17 33.89 7.04
N SER A 170 44.92 33.27 8.19
CA SER A 170 44.30 33.88 9.36
C SER A 170 45.23 34.90 9.98
N CYS A 171 45.11 36.17 9.59
CA CYS A 171 45.71 37.27 10.33
C CYS A 171 44.95 37.48 11.66
N GLY A 172 45.67 37.41 12.78
CA GLY A 172 45.13 37.66 14.12
C GLY A 172 44.55 39.07 14.32
N ASP A 173 44.97 40.06 13.52
CA ASP A 173 44.44 41.42 13.55
C ASP A 173 42.99 41.53 13.03
N CYS A 174 42.60 40.71 12.04
CA CYS A 174 41.23 40.71 11.51
C CYS A 174 40.20 40.08 12.48
N ARG A 175 40.66 39.23 13.42
CA ARG A 175 39.78 38.68 14.46
C ARG A 175 39.48 39.69 15.56
N LYS A 176 40.46 40.52 15.96
CA LYS A 176 40.21 41.58 16.95
C LYS A 176 39.24 42.63 16.40
N SER A 177 39.38 43.04 15.13
CA SER A 177 38.47 44.04 14.52
C SER A 177 37.01 43.59 14.46
N THR A 178 36.73 42.30 14.20
CA THR A 178 35.35 41.77 14.14
C THR A 178 34.70 41.63 15.51
N LEU A 179 35.47 41.40 16.58
CA LEU A 179 34.95 41.30 17.95
C LEU A 179 34.55 42.66 18.54
N HIS A 180 35.21 43.75 18.12
CA HIS A 180 34.85 45.11 18.52
C HIS A 180 33.47 45.57 18.00
N SER A 181 32.86 44.81 17.09
CA SER A 181 31.47 45.02 16.64
C SER A 181 30.42 44.56 17.66
N TYR A 182 30.79 43.74 18.66
CA TYR A 182 29.88 43.25 19.69
C TYR A 182 29.79 44.22 20.87
N SER A 183 28.61 44.27 21.50
CA SER A 183 28.37 45.12 22.67
C SER A 183 28.94 44.53 23.96
N LEU A 184 28.97 43.19 24.05
CA LEU A 184 29.55 42.44 25.16
C LEU A 184 30.38 41.27 24.61
N VAL A 185 31.67 41.24 24.92
CA VAL A 185 32.62 40.21 24.47
C VAL A 185 33.12 39.42 25.67
N LEU A 186 32.76 38.14 25.72
CA LEU A 186 33.10 37.14 26.73
C LEU A 186 33.86 35.96 26.09
N GLU A 187 34.65 36.21 25.03
CA GLU A 187 35.42 35.16 24.35
C GLU A 187 36.45 34.54 25.30
N ARG A 188 36.50 33.20 25.35
CA ARG A 188 37.43 32.42 26.20
C ARG A 188 37.40 32.80 27.68
N VAL A 189 36.28 33.34 28.14
CA VAL A 189 36.08 33.66 29.54
C VAL A 189 35.89 32.38 30.36
N TYR A 190 36.47 32.35 31.55
CA TYR A 190 36.18 31.34 32.56
C TYR A 190 35.36 31.94 33.69
N ILE A 191 34.11 31.50 33.83
CA ILE A 191 33.21 31.89 34.92
C ILE A 191 32.92 30.65 35.77
N LYS A 192 33.32 30.69 37.04
CA LYS A 192 33.07 29.61 37.99
C LYS A 192 31.63 29.61 38.52
N GLY A 193 31.00 30.77 38.58
CA GLY A 193 29.59 30.93 38.90
C GLY A 193 28.69 30.84 37.67
N SER A 194 27.57 31.56 37.72
CA SER A 194 26.58 31.68 36.65
C SER A 194 26.70 33.03 35.94
N VAL A 195 26.11 33.11 34.76
CA VAL A 195 25.97 34.33 33.96
C VAL A 195 24.51 34.73 33.88
N TYR A 196 24.20 35.97 34.24
CA TYR A 196 22.84 36.51 34.24
C TYR A 196 22.72 37.65 33.23
N LEU A 197 22.19 37.34 32.04
CA LEU A 197 21.81 38.27 30.98
C LEU A 197 20.27 38.36 30.89
N CYS A 198 19.61 38.47 32.05
CA CYS A 198 18.17 38.28 32.19
C CYS A 198 17.44 39.53 32.71
N ASP A 199 16.11 39.44 32.74
CA ASP A 199 15.18 40.40 33.34
C ASP A 199 15.46 41.85 32.93
N GLY A 200 15.18 42.19 31.67
CA GLY A 200 15.37 43.54 31.15
C GLY A 200 16.80 43.83 30.65
N PHE A 201 17.67 42.82 30.60
CA PHE A 201 18.94 42.92 29.87
C PHE A 201 18.69 43.20 28.38
N SER A 202 19.44 44.13 27.80
CA SER A 202 19.43 44.40 26.36
C SER A 202 20.82 44.60 25.78
N ALA A 203 21.13 43.92 24.68
CA ALA A 203 22.37 44.04 23.93
C ALA A 203 22.09 44.45 22.47
N PHE A 204 22.48 45.66 22.10
CA PHE A 204 22.44 46.18 20.73
C PHE A 204 23.85 46.18 20.15
N GLY A 205 24.10 45.29 19.17
CA GLY A 205 25.43 44.91 18.70
C GLY A 205 25.78 43.45 19.00
N GLY A 206 24.92 42.76 19.78
CA GLY A 206 25.04 41.34 20.11
C GLY A 206 26.02 41.03 21.24
N VAL A 207 26.05 39.75 21.62
CA VAL A 207 26.89 39.19 22.69
C VAL A 207 27.75 38.05 22.13
N HIS A 208 29.04 38.03 22.46
CA HIS A 208 29.98 37.00 22.05
C HIS A 208 30.49 36.22 23.27
N LEU A 209 30.40 34.89 23.24
CA LEU A 209 30.70 33.92 24.31
C LEU A 209 31.52 32.74 23.77
N GLY A 210 32.15 32.90 22.59
CA GLY A 210 32.90 31.86 21.92
C GLY A 210 33.99 31.26 22.81
N ASP A 211 34.13 29.92 22.79
CA ASP A 211 35.10 29.14 23.56
C ASP A 211 35.09 29.42 25.09
N SER A 212 34.03 30.02 25.63
CA SER A 212 33.92 30.33 27.06
C SER A 212 33.51 29.09 27.87
N THR A 213 33.89 29.06 29.15
CA THR A 213 33.46 28.03 30.12
C THR A 213 32.68 28.68 31.25
N ILE A 214 31.44 28.26 31.42
CA ILE A 214 30.53 28.67 32.50
C ILE A 214 30.23 27.44 33.34
N ASN A 215 30.75 27.40 34.56
CA ASN A 215 30.52 26.26 35.46
C ASN A 215 29.11 26.26 36.09
N GLY A 216 28.44 27.41 36.12
CA GLY A 216 27.05 27.58 36.54
C GLY A 216 26.06 27.55 35.38
N ASN A 217 24.95 28.27 35.55
CA ASN A 217 23.94 28.45 34.50
C ASN A 217 24.29 29.64 33.61
N LEU A 218 23.87 29.59 32.35
CA LEU A 218 23.73 30.77 31.51
C LEU A 218 22.24 31.13 31.44
N ASN A 219 21.85 32.22 32.10
CA ASN A 219 20.46 32.66 32.16
C ASN A 219 20.25 33.94 31.36
N CYS A 220 19.50 33.84 30.27
CA CYS A 220 19.12 34.92 29.38
C CYS A 220 17.60 35.16 29.37
N THR A 221 16.89 34.70 30.41
CA THR A 221 15.43 34.80 30.52
C THR A 221 14.97 36.24 30.35
N ASN A 222 13.98 36.49 29.48
CA ASN A 222 13.44 37.83 29.21
C ASN A 222 14.51 38.86 28.78
N GLY A 223 15.62 38.39 28.19
CA GLY A 223 16.67 39.23 27.61
C GLY A 223 16.40 39.58 26.15
N LYS A 224 16.95 40.71 25.70
CA LYS A 224 16.82 41.21 24.33
C LYS A 224 18.17 41.29 23.63
N PHE A 225 18.34 40.53 22.55
CA PHE A 225 19.60 40.44 21.81
C PHE A 225 19.37 40.88 20.36
N ILE A 226 20.02 41.97 19.94
CA ILE A 226 19.80 42.56 18.61
C ILE A 226 21.13 42.77 17.90
N LYS A 227 21.26 42.15 16.73
CA LYS A 227 22.27 42.49 15.73
C LYS A 227 21.67 42.28 14.33
N ARG A 228 21.43 43.38 13.61
CA ARG A 228 20.76 43.35 12.30
C ARG A 228 21.79 43.22 11.18
N SER A 229 21.55 42.34 10.20
CA SER A 229 22.31 42.28 8.95
C SER A 229 22.11 43.58 8.15
N GLY A 230 23.19 44.24 7.74
CA GLY A 230 23.13 45.43 6.87
C GLY A 230 22.69 45.15 5.41
N CYS A 231 22.48 43.89 5.03
CA CYS A 231 22.20 43.51 3.64
C CYS A 231 20.68 43.51 3.33
N GLN A 232 20.09 44.70 3.25
CA GLN A 232 18.87 44.93 2.48
C GLN A 232 19.16 46.03 1.45
N LYS A 233 19.69 45.66 0.29
CA LYS A 233 19.66 46.52 -0.90
C LYS A 233 18.47 46.10 -1.77
N GLU A 234 17.41 46.90 -1.76
CA GLU A 234 16.44 46.88 -2.86
C GLU A 234 17.13 47.46 -4.09
N LEU A 235 17.28 46.66 -5.14
CA LEU A 235 17.71 47.16 -6.44
C LEU A 235 16.59 48.01 -7.04
N SER A 236 16.96 49.02 -7.85
CA SER A 236 16.05 49.97 -8.51
C SER A 236 15.00 49.35 -9.45
N ASN A 237 15.03 48.03 -9.66
CA ASN A 237 14.07 47.26 -10.46
C ASN A 237 13.09 46.43 -9.60
N GLY A 238 13.06 46.61 -8.28
CA GLY A 238 12.14 45.91 -7.38
C GLY A 238 12.46 44.44 -7.11
N ARG A 239 13.59 43.90 -7.61
CA ARG A 239 14.05 42.56 -7.24
C ARG A 239 14.86 42.59 -5.94
N ARG A 240 14.50 41.71 -5.01
CA ARG A 240 15.27 41.42 -3.79
C ARG A 240 16.28 40.32 -4.10
N LEU A 241 17.57 40.60 -3.94
CA LEU A 241 18.62 39.56 -3.96
C LEU A 241 18.72 38.95 -2.55
N THR A 242 18.37 37.67 -2.43
CA THR A 242 18.83 36.84 -1.32
C THR A 242 20.29 36.48 -1.59
N CYS A 243 21.19 36.96 -0.75
CA CYS A 243 22.63 36.67 -0.88
C CYS A 243 22.92 35.34 -0.16
N TYR A 244 23.48 34.37 -0.89
CA TYR A 244 23.75 33.00 -0.41
C TYR A 244 25.25 32.76 -0.17
N SER A 245 26.01 33.74 0.33
CA SER A 245 27.43 33.53 0.65
C SER A 245 27.64 33.36 2.16
N GLU A 246 28.32 32.28 2.58
CA GLU A 246 28.63 31.99 4.00
C GLU A 246 29.39 33.14 4.70
N ALA A 247 30.15 33.93 3.94
CA ALA A 247 30.96 35.04 4.47
C ALA A 247 30.12 36.23 4.95
N GLU A 248 28.92 36.48 4.38
CA GLU A 248 28.05 37.61 4.74
C GLU A 248 27.12 37.32 5.93
N PHE A 249 26.98 36.05 6.35
CA PHE A 249 26.18 35.64 7.51
C PHE A 249 26.81 36.04 8.86
N HIS A 250 28.11 36.36 8.88
CA HIS A 250 28.83 36.66 10.13
C HIS A 250 28.42 37.99 10.79
N ASP A 251 27.84 38.94 10.05
CA ASP A 251 27.57 40.30 10.56
C ASP A 251 26.26 40.43 11.37
N ALA A 252 25.39 39.43 11.37
CA ALA A 252 24.07 39.47 12.04
C ALA A 252 23.93 38.55 13.24
N CYS A 253 25.05 38.05 13.79
CA CYS A 253 25.03 37.16 14.95
C CYS A 253 24.75 37.96 16.23
N ALA A 254 23.52 37.88 16.74
CA ALA A 254 23.09 38.58 17.96
C ALA A 254 23.61 37.88 19.23
N PHE A 255 23.83 36.57 19.16
CA PHE A 255 24.44 35.78 20.23
C PHE A 255 25.37 34.73 19.61
N ASN A 256 26.66 34.81 19.90
CA ASN A 256 27.64 33.83 19.46
C ASN A 256 28.17 33.02 20.65
N GLY A 257 27.77 31.76 20.77
CA GLY A 257 28.27 30.79 21.75
C GLY A 257 28.99 29.60 21.09
N GLU A 258 29.69 29.83 19.98
CA GLU A 258 30.45 28.78 19.30
C GLU A 258 31.49 28.14 20.24
N GLY A 259 31.49 26.81 20.34
CA GLY A 259 32.41 26.06 21.20
C GLY A 259 32.25 26.29 22.71
N MET A 260 31.24 27.06 23.15
CA MET A 260 31.08 27.35 24.59
C MET A 260 30.72 26.10 25.39
N HIS A 261 31.12 26.07 26.65
CA HIS A 261 30.81 24.99 27.59
C HIS A 261 30.03 25.53 28.79
N VAL A 262 28.75 25.18 28.88
CA VAL A 262 27.89 25.46 30.05
C VAL A 262 27.73 24.15 30.85
N LYS A 263 28.26 24.12 32.07
CA LYS A 263 28.22 22.89 32.91
C LYS A 263 26.88 22.62 33.57
N ARG A 264 25.98 23.60 33.57
CA ARG A 264 24.59 23.41 34.00
C ARG A 264 23.64 23.73 32.85
N ASN A 265 22.63 24.56 33.10
CA ASN A 265 21.57 24.82 32.14
C ASN A 265 21.85 26.10 31.35
N MET A 266 21.45 26.09 30.08
CA MET A 266 21.30 27.29 29.28
C MET A 266 19.80 27.62 29.23
N ILE A 267 19.43 28.78 29.79
CA ILE A 267 18.03 29.18 29.98
C ILE A 267 17.77 30.43 29.14
N LEU A 268 16.89 30.31 28.16
CA LEU A 268 16.54 31.30 27.13
C LEU A 268 15.02 31.60 27.15
N ASN A 269 14.39 31.45 28.32
CA ASN A 269 12.93 31.54 28.42
C ASN A 269 12.44 32.95 28.14
N ASP A 270 11.39 33.08 27.33
CA ASP A 270 10.83 34.35 26.87
C ASP A 270 11.90 35.32 26.27
N ILE A 271 13.00 34.78 25.73
CA ILE A 271 14.05 35.58 25.07
C ILE A 271 13.49 36.25 23.80
N ASN A 272 14.01 37.42 23.46
CA ASN A 272 13.72 38.08 22.18
C ASN A 272 15.01 38.34 21.41
N VAL A 273 15.15 37.69 20.25
CA VAL A 273 16.34 37.79 19.40
C VAL A 273 15.98 38.31 18.00
N GLU A 274 16.66 39.39 17.60
CA GLU A 274 16.70 39.86 16.21
C GLU A 274 18.13 39.64 15.67
N GLY A 275 18.29 38.64 14.81
CA GLY A 275 19.58 38.13 14.33
C GLY A 275 19.76 36.64 14.60
N GLU A 276 20.96 36.10 14.33
CA GLU A 276 21.29 34.68 14.51
C GLU A 276 21.79 34.40 15.95
N ILE A 277 21.31 33.31 16.55
CA ILE A 277 22.01 32.65 17.67
C ILE A 277 22.89 31.53 17.10
N ARG A 278 24.19 31.56 17.41
CA ARG A 278 25.15 30.52 17.01
C ARG A 278 25.61 29.69 18.20
N LEU A 279 25.37 28.39 18.16
CA LEU A 279 25.72 27.39 19.18
C LEU A 279 26.52 26.22 18.59
N THR A 280 27.21 26.46 17.47
CA THR A 280 28.00 25.44 16.78
C THR A 280 28.99 24.78 17.73
N GLY A 281 28.91 23.45 17.87
CA GLY A 281 29.79 22.69 18.74
C GLY A 281 29.70 23.01 20.24
N ALA A 282 28.72 23.81 20.68
CA ALA A 282 28.53 24.13 22.08
C ALA A 282 28.22 22.86 22.90
N LEU A 283 28.73 22.80 24.13
CA LEU A 283 28.48 21.75 25.10
C LEU A 283 27.65 22.30 26.26
N ILE A 284 26.43 21.81 26.41
CA ILE A 284 25.53 22.11 27.52
C ILE A 284 25.35 20.82 28.31
N GLU A 285 25.88 20.76 29.54
CA GLU A 285 25.83 19.54 30.35
C GLU A 285 24.49 19.33 31.06
N GLY A 286 23.66 20.37 31.18
CA GLY A 286 22.28 20.28 31.63
C GLY A 286 21.29 20.41 30.48
N ASP A 287 20.20 21.14 30.73
CA ASP A 287 19.14 21.41 29.77
C ASP A 287 19.38 22.71 28.98
N LEU A 288 18.88 22.74 27.75
CA LEU A 288 18.67 23.95 26.95
C LEU A 288 17.17 24.28 26.98
N ASP A 289 16.78 25.31 27.72
CA ASP A 289 15.38 25.75 27.80
C ASP A 289 15.21 27.06 27.04
N SER A 290 14.20 27.14 26.18
CA SER A 290 13.85 28.28 25.35
C SER A 290 12.32 28.42 25.26
N ALA A 291 11.60 28.03 26.30
CA ALA A 291 10.15 28.17 26.34
C ALA A 291 9.73 29.65 26.13
N GLY A 292 8.75 29.89 25.27
CA GLY A 292 8.27 31.26 24.96
C GLY A 292 9.23 32.14 24.16
N GLY A 293 10.38 31.62 23.75
CA GLY A 293 11.39 32.39 23.01
C GLY A 293 10.91 32.85 21.63
N LYS A 294 11.32 34.05 21.24
CA LYS A 294 11.00 34.70 19.96
C LYS A 294 12.26 34.98 19.18
N TYR A 295 12.37 34.36 18.01
CA TYR A 295 13.55 34.42 17.16
C TYR A 295 13.19 34.99 15.79
N LYS A 296 13.87 36.07 15.39
CA LYS A 296 13.60 36.75 14.12
C LYS A 296 14.88 36.93 13.32
N ASN A 297 15.00 36.14 12.26
CA ASN A 297 16.03 36.29 11.23
C ASN A 297 15.52 35.80 9.87
N LYS A 298 14.52 36.50 9.33
CA LYS A 298 13.82 36.12 8.10
C LYS A 298 14.77 35.91 6.92
N GLY A 299 14.69 34.75 6.27
CA GLY A 299 15.53 34.42 5.11
C GLY A 299 16.94 33.96 5.46
N ALA A 300 17.26 33.85 6.74
CA ALA A 300 18.53 33.40 7.28
C ALA A 300 18.29 32.41 8.45
N ASN A 301 19.34 32.07 9.21
CA ASN A 301 19.20 31.17 10.36
C ASN A 301 18.77 31.95 11.60
N ALA A 302 17.69 31.52 12.24
CA ALA A 302 17.31 31.98 13.57
C ALA A 302 18.24 31.38 14.63
N ILE A 303 18.48 30.06 14.54
CA ILE A 303 19.37 29.32 15.44
C ILE A 303 20.27 28.41 14.60
N TYR A 304 21.58 28.53 14.82
CA TYR A 304 22.62 27.71 14.19
C TYR A 304 23.28 26.83 15.25
N GLY A 305 22.79 25.60 15.42
CA GLY A 305 23.24 24.65 16.44
C GLY A 305 23.91 23.39 15.87
N ASP A 306 24.60 23.51 14.75
CA ASP A 306 25.30 22.40 14.10
C ASP A 306 26.30 21.73 15.07
N ARG A 307 26.21 20.41 15.21
CA ARG A 307 27.05 19.59 16.13
C ARG A 307 26.98 19.99 17.61
N MET A 308 26.00 20.79 18.03
CA MET A 308 25.73 21.09 19.44
C MET A 308 25.52 19.79 20.23
N HIS A 309 25.98 19.76 21.48
CA HIS A 309 25.70 18.68 22.41
C HIS A 309 24.99 19.20 23.67
N VAL A 310 23.74 18.78 23.84
CA VAL A 310 22.97 18.98 25.08
C VAL A 310 22.89 17.62 25.76
N LYS A 311 23.43 17.48 26.98
CA LYS A 311 23.37 16.22 27.73
C LYS A 311 21.98 15.96 28.31
N GLY A 312 21.23 17.01 28.64
CA GLY A 312 19.84 16.94 29.07
C GLY A 312 18.85 17.09 27.91
N ASN A 313 17.77 17.81 28.19
CA ASN A 313 16.68 18.10 27.27
C ASN A 313 16.90 19.40 26.51
N ALA A 314 16.28 19.52 25.35
CA ALA A 314 16.17 20.78 24.60
C ALA A 314 14.69 21.17 24.44
N PHE A 315 14.25 22.20 25.16
CA PHE A 315 12.86 22.66 25.20
C PHE A 315 12.67 23.95 24.42
N PHE A 316 11.83 23.90 23.39
CA PHE A 316 11.37 25.01 22.56
C PHE A 316 9.83 25.07 22.61
N CYS A 317 9.29 25.11 23.82
CA CYS A 317 7.86 24.92 24.09
C CYS A 317 7.11 26.24 24.29
N ASP A 318 5.78 26.15 24.40
CA ASP A 318 4.91 27.19 24.97
C ASP A 318 5.10 28.60 24.40
N ARG A 319 4.42 28.92 23.29
CA ARG A 319 4.55 30.21 22.57
C ARG A 319 5.92 30.44 21.94
N PHE A 320 6.69 29.38 21.72
CA PHE A 320 7.90 29.45 20.93
C PHE A 320 7.57 29.89 19.50
N GLU A 321 8.24 30.95 19.03
CA GLU A 321 8.06 31.50 17.68
C GLU A 321 9.42 31.72 17.01
N ALA A 322 9.59 31.19 15.81
CA ALA A 322 10.78 31.45 14.99
C ALA A 322 10.42 31.86 13.57
N GLU A 323 11.04 32.94 13.09
CA GLU A 323 11.07 33.34 11.69
C GLU A 323 12.51 33.21 11.17
N GLY A 324 12.75 32.23 10.30
CA GLY A 324 14.09 31.82 9.88
C GLY A 324 14.34 30.33 10.12
N ILE A 325 15.50 29.84 9.70
CA ILE A 325 15.86 28.42 9.78
C ILE A 325 16.42 28.10 11.17
N ILE A 326 15.94 27.02 11.78
CA ILE A 326 16.57 26.40 12.96
C ILE A 326 17.35 25.18 12.51
N ARG A 327 18.67 25.18 12.73
CA ARG A 327 19.60 24.14 12.28
C ARG A 327 20.18 23.37 13.45
N PHE A 328 19.99 22.06 13.45
CA PHE A 328 20.61 21.10 14.38
C PHE A 328 21.23 19.87 13.68
N PRO A 329 21.89 20.01 12.51
CA PRO A 329 22.49 18.87 11.85
C PRO A 329 23.60 18.27 12.71
N CYS A 330 23.59 16.95 12.82
CA CYS A 330 24.52 16.17 13.66
C CYS A 330 24.57 16.60 15.14
N ALA A 331 23.57 17.36 15.64
CA ALA A 331 23.46 17.68 17.05
C ALA A 331 23.12 16.44 17.87
N ARG A 332 23.47 16.44 19.16
CA ARG A 332 23.25 15.33 20.09
C ARG A 332 22.48 15.82 21.31
N ILE A 333 21.28 15.30 21.49
CA ILE A 333 20.42 15.56 22.65
C ILE A 333 20.36 14.29 23.50
N GLY A 334 20.78 14.39 24.76
CA GLY A 334 20.90 13.26 25.69
C GLY A 334 19.59 12.82 26.33
N ALA A 335 18.54 13.63 26.21
CA ALA A 335 17.16 13.29 26.58
C ALA A 335 16.19 13.73 25.46
N ASP A 336 15.11 14.43 25.78
CA ASP A 336 14.06 14.81 24.82
C ASP A 336 14.38 16.13 24.11
N ILE A 337 13.88 16.30 22.88
CA ILE A 337 13.76 17.59 22.21
C ILE A 337 12.29 17.89 21.96
N SER A 338 11.81 19.05 22.36
CA SER A 338 10.38 19.37 22.28
C SER A 338 10.11 20.75 21.70
N PHE A 339 9.24 20.79 20.69
CA PHE A 339 8.64 22.00 20.13
C PHE A 339 7.13 22.03 20.40
N TYR A 340 6.72 21.52 21.56
CA TYR A 340 5.32 21.46 21.94
C TYR A 340 4.67 22.85 21.82
N ASN A 341 3.57 22.93 21.05
CA ASN A 341 2.81 24.17 20.85
C ASN A 341 3.67 25.34 20.32
N GLY A 342 4.71 25.03 19.54
CA GLY A 342 5.55 25.99 18.86
C GLY A 342 5.08 26.31 17.44
N MET A 343 5.48 27.48 16.92
CA MET A 343 5.21 27.92 15.56
C MET A 343 6.51 28.35 14.86
N MET A 344 6.71 27.89 13.62
CA MET A 344 7.82 28.34 12.78
C MET A 344 7.32 28.87 11.44
N ASN A 345 7.93 29.95 10.97
CA ASN A 345 7.60 30.60 9.71
C ASN A 345 8.81 30.61 8.78
N GLY A 346 8.70 29.94 7.63
CA GLY A 346 9.73 29.86 6.62
C GLY A 346 9.72 31.06 5.67
N SER A 347 10.86 31.29 5.01
CA SER A 347 10.96 32.30 3.96
C SER A 347 10.50 31.80 2.59
N ASP A 348 10.64 30.49 2.34
CA ASP A 348 10.39 29.83 1.05
C ASP A 348 9.86 28.41 1.29
N ASP A 349 9.01 27.91 0.40
CA ASP A 349 8.38 26.60 0.49
C ASP A 349 9.35 25.42 0.23
N ASN A 350 10.49 25.68 -0.42
CA ASN A 350 11.51 24.68 -0.74
C ASN A 350 12.71 24.70 0.21
N VAL A 351 12.65 25.49 1.28
CA VAL A 351 13.71 25.62 2.29
C VAL A 351 13.20 25.02 3.61
N PRO A 352 14.02 24.26 4.35
CA PRO A 352 13.59 23.74 5.63
C PRO A 352 13.47 24.85 6.67
N VAL A 353 12.41 24.82 7.48
CA VAL A 353 12.30 25.67 8.69
C VAL A 353 13.00 25.05 9.88
N LEU A 354 13.02 23.72 9.94
CA LEU A 354 13.72 22.93 10.94
C LEU A 354 14.60 21.91 10.23
N TYR A 355 15.91 22.11 10.30
CA TYR A 355 16.90 21.30 9.61
C TYR A 355 17.72 20.48 10.61
N CYS A 356 17.34 19.21 10.78
CA CYS A 356 17.85 18.28 11.78
C CYS A 356 18.48 17.04 11.13
N GLU A 357 19.15 17.20 10.00
CA GLU A 357 19.79 16.08 9.30
C GLU A 357 20.82 15.37 10.19
N GLY A 358 20.68 14.05 10.36
CA GLY A 358 21.59 13.26 11.17
C GLY A 358 21.57 13.58 12.67
N ILE A 359 20.56 14.31 13.16
CA ILE A 359 20.42 14.57 14.60
C ILE A 359 20.34 13.25 15.39
N LYS A 360 20.91 13.23 16.59
CA LYS A 360 20.81 12.09 17.52
C LYS A 360 20.08 12.52 18.78
N VAL A 361 18.95 11.87 19.06
CA VAL A 361 18.11 12.13 20.23
C VAL A 361 17.96 10.83 21.00
N GLN A 362 18.41 10.81 22.26
CA GLN A 362 18.26 9.64 23.13
C GLN A 362 16.83 9.48 23.67
N GLY A 363 16.08 10.58 23.77
CA GLY A 363 14.67 10.57 24.12
C GLY A 363 13.76 10.62 22.90
N THR A 364 12.63 11.29 23.09
CA THR A 364 11.59 11.53 22.09
C THR A 364 11.78 12.90 21.42
N PHE A 365 11.47 12.96 20.13
CA PHE A 365 11.36 14.20 19.37
C PHE A 365 9.88 14.61 19.32
N TYR A 366 9.51 15.63 20.09
CA TYR A 366 8.15 16.13 20.15
C TYR A 366 7.95 17.31 19.19
N LEU A 367 7.06 17.11 18.23
CA LEU A 367 6.47 18.13 17.36
C LEU A 367 4.95 18.11 17.57
N LYS A 368 4.47 18.01 18.82
CA LYS A 368 3.03 17.92 19.13
C LYS A 368 2.38 19.30 19.18
N LYS A 369 1.21 19.45 18.54
CA LYS A 369 0.52 20.76 18.36
C LYS A 369 1.43 21.82 17.72
N PHE A 370 2.37 21.37 16.88
CA PHE A 370 3.36 22.22 16.23
C PHE A 370 2.81 22.73 14.89
N GLU A 371 3.11 23.98 14.54
CA GLU A 371 2.67 24.61 13.30
C GLU A 371 3.86 25.13 12.48
N THR A 372 3.92 24.76 11.20
CA THR A 372 4.76 25.46 10.21
C THR A 372 3.92 26.31 9.29
N ARG A 373 4.44 27.48 8.92
CA ARG A 373 3.92 28.34 7.86
C ARG A 373 5.02 28.52 6.83
N LYS A 374 4.91 27.84 5.69
CA LYS A 374 5.92 27.75 4.64
C LYS A 374 7.20 27.04 5.08
N GLY A 375 7.77 26.27 4.17
CA GLY A 375 8.96 25.47 4.40
C GLY A 375 8.66 24.16 5.14
N TYR A 376 9.65 23.27 5.12
CA TYR A 376 9.47 21.87 5.53
C TYR A 376 10.35 21.50 6.74
N ILE A 377 10.09 20.33 7.32
CA ILE A 377 10.95 19.76 8.36
C ILE A 377 11.85 18.71 7.75
N ASN A 378 13.15 18.82 8.01
CA ASN A 378 14.13 17.83 7.58
C ASN A 378 14.67 17.04 8.80
N LEU A 379 14.39 15.75 8.83
CA LEU A 379 14.84 14.73 9.77
C LEU A 379 15.56 13.58 9.04
N SER A 380 16.10 13.84 7.84
CA SER A 380 16.80 12.81 7.08
C SER A 380 17.96 12.24 7.90
N HIS A 381 18.08 10.92 7.89
CA HIS A 381 19.13 10.20 8.61
C HIS A 381 19.18 10.44 10.13
N ALA A 382 18.12 11.01 10.73
CA ALA A 382 18.03 11.18 12.18
C ALA A 382 18.03 9.83 12.91
N THR A 383 18.60 9.80 14.12
CA THR A 383 18.55 8.65 15.03
C THR A 383 17.82 9.06 16.31
N ILE A 384 16.70 8.41 16.58
CA ILE A 384 15.84 8.71 17.74
C ILE A 384 15.64 7.42 18.55
N SER A 385 16.06 7.38 19.80
CA SER A 385 15.85 6.17 20.62
C SER A 385 14.42 6.09 21.19
N GLY A 386 13.75 7.24 21.39
CA GLY A 386 12.34 7.32 21.75
C GLY A 386 11.41 7.35 20.54
N ASN A 387 10.42 8.24 20.57
CA ASN A 387 9.41 8.40 19.51
C ASN A 387 9.63 9.67 18.67
N LEU A 388 8.98 9.74 17.51
CA LEU A 388 8.73 10.98 16.79
C LEU A 388 7.24 11.27 16.92
N ASP A 389 6.88 12.25 17.74
CA ASP A 389 5.48 12.55 18.04
C ASP A 389 5.05 13.87 17.40
N CYS A 390 4.34 13.77 16.27
CA CYS A 390 3.75 14.90 15.56
C CYS A 390 2.23 15.02 15.81
N THR A 391 1.71 14.45 16.89
CA THR A 391 0.25 14.41 17.15
C THR A 391 -0.36 15.81 17.12
N ASN A 392 -1.49 15.96 16.41
CA ASN A 392 -2.26 17.21 16.26
C ASN A 392 -1.47 18.40 15.67
N SER A 393 -0.52 18.13 14.77
CA SER A 393 0.36 19.16 14.19
C SER A 393 0.02 19.52 12.76
N LYS A 394 0.33 20.76 12.38
CA LYS A 394 -0.02 21.35 11.08
C LYS A 394 1.24 21.78 10.34
N PHE A 395 1.60 21.03 9.30
CA PHE A 395 2.72 21.34 8.43
C PHE A 395 2.19 22.01 7.17
N LEU A 396 2.12 23.34 7.17
CA LEU A 396 1.52 24.12 6.08
C LEU A 396 2.62 24.55 5.11
N ASN A 397 3.00 23.65 4.20
CA ASN A 397 3.95 23.94 3.14
C ASN A 397 3.28 23.78 1.77
N GLU A 398 3.53 24.72 0.83
CA GLU A 398 3.06 24.58 -0.55
C GLU A 398 4.10 23.95 -1.47
N GLY A 399 5.30 23.65 -0.97
CA GLY A 399 6.42 23.09 -1.72
C GLY A 399 6.36 21.56 -1.84
N VAL A 400 7.54 20.94 -1.96
CA VAL A 400 7.64 19.47 -2.19
C VAL A 400 7.37 18.65 -0.93
N PHE A 401 7.97 19.00 0.21
CA PHE A 401 7.89 18.20 1.43
C PHE A 401 7.13 18.93 2.52
N ALA A 402 6.34 18.21 3.31
CA ALA A 402 5.94 18.67 4.65
C ALA A 402 7.01 18.22 5.66
N ILE A 403 7.35 16.93 5.59
CA ILE A 403 8.32 16.25 6.45
C ILE A 403 9.19 15.36 5.57
N ASN A 404 10.50 15.61 5.57
CA ASN A 404 11.50 14.73 4.98
C ASN A 404 12.22 13.98 6.10
N ALA A 405 11.83 12.72 6.35
CA ALA A 405 12.44 11.83 7.32
C ALA A 405 13.04 10.59 6.63
N LYS A 406 13.60 10.77 5.42
CA LYS A 406 14.22 9.69 4.64
C LYS A 406 15.38 9.04 5.41
N GLY A 407 15.39 7.71 5.45
CA GLY A 407 16.47 6.92 6.06
C GLY A 407 16.65 7.16 7.55
N MET A 408 15.59 7.58 8.26
CA MET A 408 15.59 7.76 9.71
C MET A 408 15.65 6.40 10.42
N SER A 409 16.33 6.34 11.56
CA SER A 409 16.33 5.17 12.45
C SER A 409 15.68 5.54 13.77
N ILE A 410 14.59 4.86 14.13
CA ILE A 410 13.87 5.10 15.37
C ILE A 410 13.64 3.79 16.11
N SER A 411 13.95 3.75 17.41
CA SER A 411 13.71 2.54 18.21
C SER A 411 12.26 2.44 18.69
N GLY A 412 11.59 3.58 18.91
CA GLY A 412 10.17 3.66 19.20
C GLY A 412 9.29 3.76 17.95
N SER A 413 8.22 4.55 18.08
CA SER A 413 7.15 4.73 17.09
C SER A 413 7.16 6.13 16.46
N VAL A 414 6.54 6.24 15.29
CA VAL A 414 6.25 7.51 14.62
C VAL A 414 4.74 7.78 14.70
N PHE A 415 4.35 8.94 15.24
CA PHE A 415 2.96 9.35 15.39
C PHE A 415 2.65 10.56 14.50
N LEU A 416 1.88 10.34 13.44
CA LEU A 416 1.35 11.33 12.49
C LEU A 416 -0.19 11.36 12.56
N ARG A 417 -0.72 11.45 13.78
CA ARG A 417 -2.14 11.16 14.07
C ARG A 417 -2.91 12.37 14.58
N SER A 418 -4.20 12.35 14.35
CA SER A 418 -5.18 13.24 14.98
C SER A 418 -5.74 12.57 16.23
N PHE A 419 -5.85 13.30 17.33
CA PHE A 419 -6.50 12.85 18.55
C PHE A 419 -7.55 13.86 18.99
N LYS A 420 -8.80 13.40 19.04
CA LYS A 420 -9.92 14.16 19.60
C LYS A 420 -9.78 14.19 21.13
N GLU A 421 -9.41 15.35 21.69
CA GLU A 421 -9.53 15.57 23.13
C GLU A 421 -11.02 15.58 23.50
N LYS A 422 -11.44 14.78 24.47
CA LYS A 422 -12.86 14.47 24.79
C LYS A 422 -13.74 15.68 25.16
N ASN A 423 -13.21 16.90 25.25
CA ASN A 423 -13.89 18.04 25.90
C ASN A 423 -13.80 19.39 25.14
N LEU A 424 -13.56 19.42 23.82
CA LEU A 424 -13.51 20.68 23.07
C LEU A 424 -14.40 20.64 21.82
N GLU A 425 -15.30 21.62 21.70
CA GLU A 425 -16.18 21.86 20.54
C GLU A 425 -15.39 22.35 19.29
N ASP A 426 -14.08 22.54 19.40
CA ASP A 426 -13.24 23.15 18.37
C ASP A 426 -12.49 22.06 17.56
N PHE A 427 -13.21 21.42 16.64
CA PHE A 427 -12.71 20.33 15.79
C PHE A 427 -11.46 20.72 14.96
N ASP A 428 -11.33 21.98 14.54
CA ASP A 428 -10.26 22.42 13.64
C ASP A 428 -8.88 22.57 14.30
N ARG A 429 -8.79 22.57 15.64
CA ARG A 429 -7.49 22.74 16.35
C ARG A 429 -6.74 21.45 16.60
N ASN A 430 -7.40 20.29 16.59
CA ASN A 430 -6.84 19.01 17.02
C ASN A 430 -6.71 18.01 15.86
N ILE A 431 -6.20 18.48 14.73
CA ILE A 431 -5.97 17.67 13.53
C ILE A 431 -4.47 17.59 13.21
N PHE A 432 -4.03 16.43 12.75
CA PHE A 432 -2.79 16.31 12.00
C PHE A 432 -3.07 16.68 10.54
N LEU A 433 -2.35 17.69 10.03
CA LEU A 433 -2.44 18.13 8.64
C LEU A 433 -1.03 18.26 8.06
N ALA A 434 -0.73 17.53 7.00
CA ALA A 434 0.48 17.69 6.21
C ALA A 434 0.12 18.16 4.80
N ASN A 435 0.44 19.41 4.48
CA ASN A 435 0.41 19.91 3.11
C ASN A 435 1.79 19.69 2.51
N ALA A 436 1.86 18.93 1.42
CA ALA A 436 3.07 18.38 0.78
C ALA A 436 3.55 17.03 1.35
N PHE A 437 4.57 16.44 0.70
CA PHE A 437 4.94 15.05 0.91
C PHE A 437 5.47 14.75 2.31
N VAL A 438 5.02 13.63 2.88
CA VAL A 438 5.65 13.00 4.03
C VAL A 438 6.51 11.84 3.54
N CYS A 439 7.82 12.02 3.59
CA CYS A 439 8.79 11.01 3.16
C CYS A 439 9.41 10.28 4.34
N LEU A 440 9.14 8.98 4.44
CA LEU A 440 9.68 8.03 5.40
C LEU A 440 10.52 6.92 4.72
N THR A 441 10.74 7.04 3.41
CA THR A 441 11.41 6.03 2.58
C THR A 441 12.75 5.57 3.18
N GLY A 442 12.97 4.26 3.23
CA GLY A 442 14.21 3.67 3.73
C GLY A 442 14.38 3.69 5.25
N SER A 443 13.37 4.16 6.00
CA SER A 443 13.47 4.30 7.45
C SER A 443 13.24 2.98 8.20
N LYS A 444 13.85 2.89 9.39
CA LYS A 444 13.73 1.73 10.29
C LYS A 444 13.03 2.15 11.56
N LEU A 445 11.90 1.52 11.85
CA LEU A 445 11.09 1.74 13.04
C LEU A 445 11.11 0.47 13.89
N GLY A 446 11.53 0.58 15.15
CA GLY A 446 11.50 -0.55 16.09
C GLY A 446 10.08 -0.96 16.46
N MET A 447 9.16 0.01 16.52
CA MET A 447 7.76 -0.20 16.91
C MET A 447 6.81 0.17 15.75
N ASP A 448 5.95 1.18 15.92
CA ASP A 448 4.78 1.39 15.07
C ASP A 448 4.88 2.65 14.20
N LEU A 449 4.18 2.64 13.05
CA LEU A 449 3.82 3.85 12.31
C LEU A 449 2.33 4.10 12.48
N VAL A 450 1.96 5.22 13.09
CA VAL A 450 0.56 5.54 13.42
C VAL A 450 0.17 6.88 12.81
N CYS A 451 -0.68 6.83 11.78
CA CYS A 451 -1.19 7.97 11.03
C CYS A 451 -2.69 8.22 11.24
N THR A 452 -3.32 7.53 12.20
CA THR A 452 -4.78 7.52 12.42
C THR A 452 -5.42 8.91 12.38
N GLY A 453 -6.47 9.07 11.57
CA GLY A 453 -7.23 10.32 11.47
C GLY A 453 -6.47 11.50 10.84
N GLY A 454 -5.29 11.27 10.25
CA GLY A 454 -4.47 12.32 9.64
C GLY A 454 -4.98 12.75 8.26
N HIS A 455 -4.79 14.04 7.93
CA HIS A 455 -5.08 14.60 6.61
C HIS A 455 -3.78 14.90 5.87
N PHE A 456 -3.64 14.36 4.66
CA PHE A 456 -2.43 14.48 3.84
C PHE A 456 -2.77 15.06 2.48
N LYS A 457 -2.23 16.23 2.15
CA LYS A 457 -2.50 16.93 0.89
C LYS A 457 -1.27 17.00 0.01
N LEU A 458 -1.48 16.99 -1.29
CA LEU A 458 -0.44 17.29 -2.26
C LEU A 458 -0.05 18.78 -2.17
N GLY A 459 1.25 19.05 -2.16
CA GLY A 459 1.80 20.39 -2.38
C GLY A 459 1.72 20.77 -3.86
N LYS A 460 2.15 21.98 -4.21
CA LYS A 460 2.27 22.35 -5.63
C LYS A 460 3.35 21.46 -6.27
N PRO A 461 3.07 20.81 -7.40
CA PRO A 461 4.08 19.99 -8.07
C PRO A 461 5.24 20.90 -8.51
N CYS A 462 6.42 20.69 -7.92
CA CYS A 462 7.65 21.28 -8.42
C CYS A 462 8.06 20.52 -9.68
N THR A 463 7.69 21.12 -10.83
CA THR A 463 8.11 20.78 -12.20
C THR A 463 7.68 19.42 -12.79
N LEU A 464 7.70 19.37 -14.13
CA LEU A 464 7.39 18.21 -14.99
C LEU A 464 8.31 16.99 -14.75
N GLU A 465 9.31 17.09 -13.87
CA GLU A 465 10.30 16.03 -13.58
C GLU A 465 9.97 15.20 -12.32
N ASN A 466 8.96 15.58 -11.54
CA ASN A 466 8.59 14.88 -10.31
C ASN A 466 7.18 14.24 -10.44
N PRO A 467 7.04 13.07 -11.12
CA PRO A 467 5.76 12.42 -11.39
C PRO A 467 5.13 11.73 -10.16
N TYR A 468 5.63 12.01 -8.96
CA TYR A 468 5.21 11.31 -7.74
C TYR A 468 3.99 11.99 -7.14
N PHE A 469 2.81 11.44 -7.38
CA PHE A 469 1.53 11.90 -6.82
C PHE A 469 1.28 11.36 -5.39
N ASP A 470 2.30 10.87 -4.69
CA ASP A 470 2.18 10.19 -3.40
C ASP A 470 2.32 11.19 -2.24
N SER A 471 1.24 11.42 -1.47
CA SER A 471 1.29 12.27 -0.27
C SER A 471 2.06 11.61 0.89
N ILE A 472 2.07 10.28 0.94
CA ILE A 472 2.84 9.48 1.91
C ILE A 472 3.78 8.53 1.16
N GLN A 473 5.08 8.70 1.38
CA GLN A 473 6.14 7.86 0.80
C GLN A 473 6.83 7.03 1.91
N ALA A 474 6.39 5.80 2.08
CA ALA A 474 6.82 4.86 3.11
C ALA A 474 7.40 3.56 2.50
N GLY A 475 8.13 3.68 1.38
CA GLY A 475 8.73 2.55 0.68
C GLY A 475 10.05 2.07 1.28
N ASN A 476 10.40 0.80 1.08
CA ASN A 476 11.64 0.18 1.56
C ASN A 476 11.86 0.37 3.08
N MET A 477 10.79 0.35 3.88
CA MET A 477 10.87 0.50 5.32
C MET A 477 10.96 -0.86 6.04
N SER A 478 11.52 -0.86 7.25
CA SER A 478 11.43 -1.98 8.19
C SER A 478 10.73 -1.50 9.45
N ILE A 479 9.57 -2.08 9.74
CA ILE A 479 8.71 -1.70 10.87
C ILE A 479 8.51 -2.94 11.74
N GLY A 480 9.02 -2.91 12.97
CA GLY A 480 8.94 -4.05 13.90
C GLY A 480 7.53 -4.34 14.39
N GLY A 481 6.71 -3.30 14.55
CA GLY A 481 5.34 -3.37 15.03
C GLY A 481 4.29 -3.31 13.91
N LYS A 482 3.27 -2.49 14.13
CA LYS A 482 2.11 -2.32 13.24
C LYS A 482 2.16 -1.02 12.45
N VAL A 483 1.37 -0.96 11.39
CA VAL A 483 1.06 0.28 10.68
C VAL A 483 -0.43 0.57 10.81
N GLU A 484 -0.77 1.71 11.41
CA GLU A 484 -2.14 2.18 11.56
C GLU A 484 -2.33 3.44 10.73
N MET A 485 -3.17 3.32 9.72
CA MET A 485 -3.57 4.35 8.77
C MET A 485 -5.08 4.35 8.64
N ASP A 486 -5.80 4.06 9.73
CA ASP A 486 -7.26 4.09 9.80
C ASP A 486 -7.78 5.54 9.85
N GLU A 487 -8.93 5.75 9.24
CA GLU A 487 -9.60 7.07 9.17
C GLU A 487 -8.74 8.18 8.53
N ILE A 488 -7.73 7.85 7.72
CA ILE A 488 -6.93 8.89 7.03
C ILE A 488 -7.67 9.44 5.81
N GLU A 489 -7.42 10.70 5.49
CA GLU A 489 -7.86 11.31 4.24
C GLU A 489 -6.65 11.83 3.45
N THR A 490 -6.51 11.36 2.22
CA THR A 490 -5.39 11.77 1.34
C THR A 490 -5.88 12.38 0.03
N GLU A 491 -5.29 13.53 -0.31
CA GLU A 491 -5.23 14.09 -1.66
C GLU A 491 -3.84 13.74 -2.20
N GLY A 492 -3.67 12.52 -2.72
CA GLY A 492 -2.40 11.90 -3.11
C GLY A 492 -2.34 10.41 -2.77
N GLY A 493 -1.46 9.67 -3.43
CA GLY A 493 -1.27 8.23 -3.24
C GLY A 493 -0.50 7.89 -1.96
N VAL A 494 -0.63 6.64 -1.53
CA VAL A 494 0.13 6.07 -0.41
C VAL A 494 1.04 4.97 -0.94
N ARG A 495 2.36 5.17 -0.82
CA ARG A 495 3.37 4.19 -1.25
C ARG A 495 4.00 3.49 -0.06
N ILE A 496 3.83 2.17 0.03
CA ILE A 496 4.43 1.30 1.05
C ILE A 496 5.10 0.07 0.43
N SER A 497 5.58 0.21 -0.81
CA SER A 497 6.21 -0.87 -1.57
C SER A 497 7.57 -1.27 -0.98
N ASP A 498 7.93 -2.54 -1.10
CA ASP A 498 9.15 -3.15 -0.54
C ASP A 498 9.31 -2.99 0.99
N THR A 499 8.22 -2.69 1.70
CA THR A 499 8.23 -2.51 3.16
C THR A 499 7.94 -3.81 3.89
N ARG A 500 8.60 -4.02 5.03
CA ARG A 500 8.37 -5.13 5.95
C ARG A 500 7.69 -4.64 7.23
N ILE A 501 6.51 -5.18 7.52
CA ILE A 501 5.71 -4.89 8.71
C ILE A 501 5.64 -6.16 9.56
N GLY A 502 6.12 -6.10 10.81
CA GLY A 502 6.16 -7.25 11.71
C GLY A 502 4.78 -7.75 12.13
N SER A 503 3.83 -6.83 12.33
CA SER A 503 2.46 -7.13 12.74
C SER A 503 1.49 -6.91 11.59
N TYR A 504 0.47 -6.07 11.73
CA TYR A 504 -0.58 -5.82 10.73
C TYR A 504 -0.48 -4.42 10.10
N LEU A 505 -1.14 -4.27 8.95
CA LEU A 505 -1.41 -2.97 8.31
C LEU A 505 -2.93 -2.73 8.34
N ASN A 506 -3.36 -1.61 8.92
CA ASN A 506 -4.78 -1.24 9.01
C ASN A 506 -5.03 0.12 8.33
N CYS A 507 -5.87 0.14 7.30
CA CYS A 507 -6.38 1.35 6.66
C CYS A 507 -7.92 1.36 6.60
N ASN A 508 -8.59 0.79 7.60
CA ASN A 508 -10.06 0.81 7.67
C ASN A 508 -10.59 2.25 7.70
N GLN A 509 -11.77 2.48 7.10
CA GLN A 509 -12.42 3.80 7.00
C GLN A 509 -11.61 4.89 6.26
N SER A 510 -10.47 4.57 5.67
CA SER A 510 -9.60 5.56 5.04
C SER A 510 -10.05 5.94 3.63
N LYS A 511 -9.90 7.21 3.28
CA LYS A 511 -10.23 7.76 1.95
C LYS A 511 -8.95 8.20 1.25
N ILE A 512 -8.56 7.44 0.25
CA ILE A 512 -7.36 7.71 -0.54
C ILE A 512 -7.79 8.17 -1.93
N SER A 513 -7.46 9.41 -2.28
CA SER A 513 -7.81 9.98 -3.56
C SER A 513 -6.63 10.66 -4.21
N THR A 514 -6.31 10.26 -5.43
CA THR A 514 -5.28 10.88 -6.24
C THR A 514 -5.93 11.80 -7.29
N PRO A 515 -5.43 13.03 -7.48
CA PRO A 515 -5.96 13.93 -8.50
C PRO A 515 -5.76 13.32 -9.89
N THR A 516 -6.84 13.22 -10.65
CA THR A 516 -6.85 12.63 -11.99
C THR A 516 -6.42 13.68 -13.02
N HIS A 517 -5.28 13.47 -13.68
CA HIS A 517 -5.03 14.06 -15.00
C HIS A 517 -5.47 13.04 -16.07
N GLU A 518 -6.24 13.47 -17.07
CA GLU A 518 -6.65 12.60 -18.18
C GLU A 518 -5.42 12.04 -18.91
N GLY A 519 -5.08 10.76 -18.68
CA GLY A 519 -3.88 10.18 -19.29
C GLY A 519 -3.11 9.25 -18.37
N ASP A 520 -2.92 9.67 -17.13
CA ASP A 520 -1.92 9.07 -16.25
C ASP A 520 -2.43 7.83 -15.50
N HIS A 521 -1.52 6.90 -15.19
CA HIS A 521 -1.80 5.81 -14.27
C HIS A 521 -1.91 6.37 -12.85
N VAL A 522 -3.09 6.24 -12.27
CA VAL A 522 -3.44 6.83 -10.98
C VAL A 522 -3.32 5.74 -9.92
N TYR A 523 -2.29 5.81 -9.08
CA TYR A 523 -2.10 4.87 -7.98
C TYR A 523 -2.58 5.46 -6.66
N ALA A 524 -3.68 4.92 -6.12
CA ALA A 524 -4.14 5.30 -4.80
C ALA A 524 -3.25 4.66 -3.72
N PHE A 525 -2.98 3.36 -3.84
CA PHE A 525 -2.22 2.61 -2.85
C PHE A 525 -1.24 1.64 -3.52
N THR A 526 0.05 1.74 -3.22
CA THR A 526 1.08 0.86 -3.81
C THR A 526 1.85 0.09 -2.73
N GLY A 527 1.57 -1.21 -2.63
CA GLY A 527 2.22 -2.17 -1.75
C GLY A 527 2.87 -3.32 -2.53
N GLY A 528 3.57 -3.02 -3.63
CA GLY A 528 4.32 -4.04 -4.36
C GLY A 528 5.42 -4.64 -3.48
N LYS A 529 5.56 -5.97 -3.45
CA LYS A 529 6.52 -6.70 -2.58
C LYS A 529 6.38 -6.39 -1.08
N LEU A 530 5.22 -5.88 -0.66
CA LEU A 530 4.90 -5.62 0.74
C LEU A 530 4.89 -6.94 1.53
N HIS A 531 5.56 -6.96 2.67
CA HIS A 531 5.52 -8.08 3.61
C HIS A 531 4.79 -7.66 4.90
N VAL A 532 3.70 -8.35 5.24
CA VAL A 532 2.94 -8.13 6.48
C VAL A 532 2.90 -9.44 7.26
N GLY A 533 3.46 -9.47 8.47
CA GLY A 533 3.47 -10.67 9.31
C GLY A 533 2.07 -11.12 9.77
N GLY A 534 1.15 -10.15 9.90
CA GLY A 534 -0.24 -10.33 10.29
C GLY A 534 -1.22 -10.18 9.12
N SER A 535 -2.31 -9.47 9.37
CA SER A 535 -3.38 -9.21 8.40
C SER A 535 -3.24 -7.83 7.75
N LEU A 536 -3.83 -7.68 6.56
CA LEU A 536 -4.04 -6.42 5.87
C LEU A 536 -5.52 -6.04 5.96
N TYR A 537 -5.83 -4.91 6.58
CA TYR A 537 -7.19 -4.40 6.72
C TYR A 537 -7.39 -3.18 5.83
N LEU A 538 -8.28 -3.30 4.85
CA LEU A 538 -8.71 -2.30 3.87
C LEU A 538 -10.25 -2.34 3.77
N GLY A 539 -10.92 -2.55 4.91
CA GLY A 539 -12.37 -2.77 5.02
C GLY A 539 -13.10 -1.61 5.69
N ASP A 540 -14.38 -1.83 5.98
CA ASP A 540 -15.23 -0.94 6.80
C ASP A 540 -15.22 0.52 6.29
N GLY A 541 -15.59 0.75 5.03
CA GLY A 541 -15.68 2.11 4.48
C GLY A 541 -14.41 2.65 3.81
N PHE A 542 -13.36 1.83 3.71
CA PHE A 542 -12.18 2.14 2.90
C PHE A 542 -12.59 2.53 1.46
N THR A 543 -12.11 3.68 0.99
CA THR A 543 -12.38 4.19 -0.36
C THR A 543 -11.08 4.56 -1.05
N ALA A 544 -10.81 3.96 -2.21
CA ALA A 544 -9.69 4.30 -3.08
C ALA A 544 -10.18 4.83 -4.44
N LYS A 545 -9.76 6.03 -4.83
CA LYS A 545 -9.92 6.56 -6.19
C LYS A 545 -8.56 6.49 -6.90
N GLY A 546 -8.35 5.42 -7.65
CA GLY A 546 -7.08 5.00 -8.23
C GLY A 546 -6.85 3.50 -8.03
N GLU A 547 -5.80 2.97 -8.68
CA GLU A 547 -5.38 1.57 -8.56
C GLU A 547 -4.86 1.28 -7.15
N VAL A 548 -5.25 0.13 -6.61
CA VAL A 548 -4.62 -0.54 -5.47
C VAL A 548 -3.70 -1.63 -6.01
N MET A 549 -2.39 -1.51 -5.78
CA MET A 549 -1.39 -2.46 -6.26
C MET A 549 -0.76 -3.25 -5.11
N LEU A 550 -0.83 -4.59 -5.18
CA LEU A 550 -0.29 -5.53 -4.20
C LEU A 550 0.49 -6.68 -4.88
N ASN A 551 1.12 -6.40 -6.03
CA ASN A 551 1.91 -7.41 -6.75
C ASN A 551 3.03 -7.95 -5.86
N ASP A 552 3.26 -9.27 -5.89
CA ASP A 552 4.29 -9.95 -5.11
C ASP A 552 4.20 -9.74 -3.58
N ALA A 553 3.07 -9.25 -3.06
CA ALA A 553 2.90 -9.04 -1.63
C ALA A 553 2.78 -10.39 -0.88
N SER A 554 3.30 -10.45 0.34
CA SER A 554 3.24 -11.60 1.23
C SER A 554 2.52 -11.22 2.53
N ILE A 555 1.35 -11.80 2.76
CA ILE A 555 0.49 -11.54 3.93
C ILE A 555 0.40 -12.81 4.79
N GLY A 556 0.87 -12.72 6.04
CA GLY A 556 0.97 -13.86 6.96
C GLY A 556 -0.37 -14.34 7.52
N ARG A 557 -1.44 -13.54 7.42
CA ARG A 557 -2.80 -13.94 7.80
C ARG A 557 -3.80 -13.60 6.69
N ASN A 558 -4.73 -12.69 6.93
CA ASN A 558 -5.86 -12.45 6.03
C ASN A 558 -5.78 -11.07 5.37
N ILE A 559 -6.43 -10.92 4.24
CA ILE A 559 -6.73 -9.63 3.62
C ILE A 559 -8.23 -9.34 3.79
N TYR A 560 -8.57 -8.20 4.36
CA TYR A 560 -9.96 -7.76 4.56
C TYR A 560 -10.24 -6.53 3.68
N LEU A 561 -11.09 -6.66 2.66
CA LEU A 561 -11.66 -5.58 1.86
C LEU A 561 -13.20 -5.60 1.95
N ASN A 562 -13.74 -5.94 3.11
CA ASN A 562 -15.18 -6.02 3.30
C ASN A 562 -15.82 -4.63 3.28
N SER A 563 -16.90 -4.46 2.51
CA SER A 563 -17.63 -3.19 2.37
C SER A 563 -16.76 -2.00 1.93
N GLY A 564 -15.65 -2.26 1.23
CA GLY A 564 -14.80 -1.23 0.65
C GLY A 564 -15.28 -0.75 -0.73
N THR A 565 -14.76 0.38 -1.20
CA THR A 565 -15.01 0.91 -2.55
C THR A 565 -13.70 1.25 -3.24
N ILE A 566 -13.42 0.62 -4.39
CA ILE A 566 -12.25 0.95 -5.22
C ILE A 566 -12.72 1.39 -6.59
N LYS A 567 -12.26 2.54 -7.06
CA LYS A 567 -12.64 3.11 -8.36
C LYS A 567 -11.44 3.52 -9.17
N ASN A 568 -11.21 2.82 -10.28
CA ASN A 568 -10.26 3.17 -11.33
C ASN A 568 -10.83 2.74 -12.71
N GLU A 569 -11.80 3.50 -13.20
CA GLU A 569 -12.61 3.12 -14.36
C GLU A 569 -11.79 3.04 -15.65
N GLY A 570 -11.92 1.94 -16.39
CA GLY A 570 -11.19 1.69 -17.64
C GLY A 570 -9.76 1.19 -17.47
N ASP A 571 -9.33 0.91 -16.23
CA ASP A 571 -8.02 0.35 -15.86
C ASP A 571 -8.18 -0.63 -14.69
N PHE A 572 -7.10 -1.01 -14.01
CA PHE A 572 -7.16 -1.91 -12.85
C PHE A 572 -7.62 -1.17 -11.60
N SER A 573 -8.69 -1.67 -10.98
CA SER A 573 -9.09 -1.25 -9.64
C SER A 573 -8.15 -1.86 -8.60
N LEU A 574 -7.88 -3.16 -8.71
CA LEU A 574 -6.97 -3.91 -7.85
C LEU A 574 -6.06 -4.80 -8.69
N ARG A 575 -4.75 -4.63 -8.57
CA ARG A 575 -3.73 -5.47 -9.23
C ARG A 575 -2.85 -6.14 -8.17
N ALA A 576 -3.02 -7.44 -7.99
CA ALA A 576 -2.30 -8.24 -7.00
C ALA A 576 -1.82 -9.57 -7.61
N MET A 577 -0.97 -9.47 -8.62
CA MET A 577 -0.36 -10.63 -9.29
C MET A 577 0.67 -11.29 -8.39
N GLN A 578 0.75 -12.63 -8.43
CA GLN A 578 1.75 -13.41 -7.68
C GLN A 578 1.75 -13.16 -6.16
N MET A 579 0.62 -12.67 -5.62
CA MET A 579 0.46 -12.40 -4.20
C MET A 579 0.36 -13.72 -3.40
N GLN A 580 0.94 -13.74 -2.22
CA GLN A 580 0.89 -14.87 -1.29
C GLN A 580 0.13 -14.47 -0.02
N VAL A 581 -0.92 -15.21 0.31
CA VAL A 581 -1.72 -14.98 1.52
C VAL A 581 -1.83 -16.32 2.24
N ALA A 582 -1.27 -16.42 3.46
CA ALA A 582 -1.33 -17.66 4.22
C ALA A 582 -2.76 -17.98 4.72
N GLY A 583 -3.56 -16.95 4.99
CA GLY A 583 -4.97 -17.06 5.35
C GLY A 583 -5.91 -16.80 4.17
N SER A 584 -7.03 -16.14 4.46
CA SER A 584 -8.12 -15.87 3.51
C SER A 584 -8.10 -14.44 2.97
N ILE A 585 -8.70 -14.25 1.81
CA ILE A 585 -9.04 -12.94 1.24
C ILE A 585 -10.55 -12.74 1.34
N ILE A 586 -10.98 -11.65 1.97
CA ILE A 586 -12.39 -11.33 2.21
C ILE A 586 -12.75 -10.06 1.43
N PHE A 587 -13.40 -10.23 0.27
CA PHE A 587 -13.99 -9.20 -0.59
C PHE A 587 -15.51 -9.08 -0.42
N LYS A 588 -16.01 -9.41 0.78
CA LYS A 588 -17.45 -9.42 1.06
C LYS A 588 -18.05 -8.02 0.91
N ASN A 589 -19.09 -7.87 0.08
CA ASN A 589 -19.71 -6.58 -0.23
C ASN A 589 -18.74 -5.53 -0.81
N LEU A 590 -17.63 -5.93 -1.43
CA LEU A 590 -16.70 -5.02 -2.10
C LEU A 590 -17.36 -4.41 -3.33
N ILE A 591 -17.26 -3.08 -3.48
CA ILE A 591 -17.66 -2.36 -4.69
C ILE A 591 -16.38 -2.00 -5.46
N SER A 592 -16.24 -2.49 -6.68
CA SER A 592 -15.09 -2.24 -7.52
C SER A 592 -15.50 -1.74 -8.90
N HIS A 593 -14.95 -0.61 -9.31
CA HIS A 593 -15.07 -0.06 -10.66
C HIS A 593 -13.70 -0.15 -11.34
N GLY A 594 -13.54 -1.04 -12.32
CA GLY A 594 -12.26 -1.38 -12.96
C GLY A 594 -11.90 -2.87 -12.76
N GLU A 595 -10.90 -3.36 -13.50
CA GLU A 595 -10.51 -4.77 -13.47
C GLU A 595 -9.84 -5.15 -12.13
N ILE A 596 -10.32 -6.21 -11.49
CA ILE A 596 -9.59 -6.89 -10.40
C ILE A 596 -8.75 -8.01 -11.02
N LYS A 597 -7.44 -7.97 -10.79
CA LYS A 597 -6.48 -8.98 -11.28
C LYS A 597 -5.66 -9.59 -10.14
N ILE A 598 -5.83 -10.89 -9.91
CA ILE A 598 -5.14 -11.68 -8.87
C ILE A 598 -4.43 -12.92 -9.45
N ASP A 599 -3.90 -12.78 -10.67
CA ASP A 599 -3.28 -13.87 -11.42
C ASP A 599 -2.09 -14.50 -10.68
N PHE A 600 -1.99 -15.83 -10.74
CA PHE A 600 -0.92 -16.66 -10.16
C PHE A 600 -0.74 -16.52 -8.64
N SER A 601 -1.71 -15.93 -7.95
CA SER A 601 -1.68 -15.77 -6.50
C SER A 601 -1.94 -17.08 -5.76
N VAL A 602 -1.43 -17.18 -4.53
CA VAL A 602 -1.58 -18.35 -3.65
C VAL A 602 -2.29 -17.94 -2.37
N ILE A 603 -3.39 -18.62 -2.03
CA ILE A 603 -4.24 -18.34 -0.87
C ILE A 603 -4.38 -19.61 -0.03
N GLY A 604 -3.80 -19.65 1.17
CA GLY A 604 -3.94 -20.82 2.07
C GLY A 604 -5.35 -21.00 2.64
N GLY A 605 -6.13 -19.93 2.72
CA GLY A 605 -7.53 -19.92 3.17
C GLY A 605 -8.53 -19.83 2.01
N ASN A 606 -9.62 -19.10 2.23
CA ASN A 606 -10.70 -18.91 1.25
C ASN A 606 -10.55 -17.58 0.47
N LEU A 607 -11.16 -17.50 -0.70
CA LEU A 607 -11.44 -16.25 -1.40
C LEU A 607 -12.95 -15.99 -1.32
N ASP A 608 -13.39 -15.02 -0.51
CA ASP A 608 -14.80 -14.69 -0.31
C ASP A 608 -15.18 -13.40 -1.05
N CYS A 609 -15.91 -13.53 -2.16
CA CYS A 609 -16.43 -12.41 -2.97
C CYS A 609 -17.94 -12.20 -2.77
N SER A 610 -18.53 -12.73 -1.69
CA SER A 610 -19.98 -12.73 -1.50
C SER A 610 -20.56 -11.32 -1.37
N GLY A 611 -21.67 -11.04 -2.04
CA GLY A 611 -22.36 -9.74 -2.00
C GLY A 611 -21.65 -8.59 -2.76
N GLY A 612 -20.51 -8.86 -3.41
CA GLY A 612 -19.74 -7.82 -4.11
C GLY A 612 -20.38 -7.30 -5.40
N GLU A 613 -19.96 -6.10 -5.82
CA GLU A 613 -20.26 -5.50 -7.11
C GLU A 613 -18.95 -5.23 -7.87
N PHE A 614 -18.74 -5.96 -8.98
CA PHE A 614 -17.53 -5.83 -9.81
C PHE A 614 -17.91 -5.31 -11.19
N LEU A 615 -17.68 -4.03 -11.42
CA LEU A 615 -18.13 -3.32 -12.62
C LEU A 615 -16.91 -2.88 -13.42
N ASN A 616 -16.85 -3.21 -14.70
CA ASN A 616 -15.89 -2.60 -15.62
C ASN A 616 -16.66 -1.99 -16.80
N ASP A 617 -16.42 -0.73 -17.14
CA ASP A 617 -17.11 -0.06 -18.25
C ASP A 617 -16.35 -0.29 -19.55
N LYS A 618 -16.95 -1.06 -20.45
CA LYS A 618 -16.36 -1.41 -21.74
C LYS A 618 -16.02 -0.17 -22.57
N SER A 619 -16.88 0.85 -22.54
CA SER A 619 -16.69 2.07 -23.33
C SER A 619 -15.47 2.87 -22.87
N LYS A 620 -15.24 2.93 -21.55
CA LYS A 620 -14.09 3.61 -20.95
C LYS A 620 -12.80 2.83 -21.19
N THR A 621 -12.86 1.51 -21.05
CA THR A 621 -11.72 0.62 -21.34
C THR A 621 -11.28 0.70 -22.80
N GLU A 622 -12.24 0.65 -23.74
CA GLU A 622 -11.96 0.78 -25.18
C GLU A 622 -11.41 2.16 -25.55
N ARG A 623 -11.97 3.25 -24.98
CA ARG A 623 -11.46 4.62 -25.20
C ARG A 623 -10.02 4.76 -24.75
N ARG A 624 -9.67 4.21 -23.58
CA ARG A 624 -8.30 4.27 -23.05
C ARG A 624 -7.33 3.43 -23.87
N LYS A 625 -7.65 2.17 -24.15
CA LYS A 625 -6.80 1.29 -24.98
C LYS A 625 -6.51 1.89 -26.36
N LYS A 626 -7.51 2.46 -27.03
CA LYS A 626 -7.33 3.16 -28.31
C LYS A 626 -6.35 4.33 -28.22
N ARG A 627 -6.24 4.97 -27.05
CA ARG A 627 -5.30 6.07 -26.81
C ARG A 627 -3.89 5.55 -26.49
N ASP A 628 -3.77 4.58 -25.59
CA ASP A 628 -2.49 4.13 -25.05
C ASP A 628 -1.80 3.08 -25.97
N SER A 629 -2.56 2.26 -26.70
CA SER A 629 -2.07 1.20 -27.59
C SER A 629 -3.08 0.90 -28.72
N PRO A 630 -3.19 1.77 -29.75
CA PRO A 630 -4.23 1.70 -30.79
C PRO A 630 -4.24 0.39 -31.61
N ASP A 631 -3.11 -0.32 -31.66
CA ASP A 631 -2.93 -1.54 -32.46
C ASP A 631 -3.22 -2.84 -31.68
N GLU A 632 -3.44 -2.77 -30.36
CA GLU A 632 -3.70 -3.96 -29.54
C GLU A 632 -5.20 -4.29 -29.55
N GLU A 633 -5.57 -5.43 -30.14
CA GLU A 633 -6.95 -5.91 -30.11
C GLU A 633 -7.38 -6.15 -28.66
N LEU A 634 -8.57 -5.65 -28.28
CA LEU A 634 -9.08 -5.80 -26.91
C LEU A 634 -9.43 -7.28 -26.68
N GLU A 635 -8.45 -8.08 -26.23
CA GLU A 635 -8.61 -9.54 -26.17
C GLU A 635 -9.88 -9.94 -25.44
N ARG A 636 -10.14 -9.40 -24.23
CA ARG A 636 -11.38 -9.57 -23.44
C ARG A 636 -11.56 -8.43 -22.43
N HIS A 637 -12.81 -8.10 -22.12
CA HIS A 637 -13.19 -7.10 -21.11
C HIS A 637 -13.47 -7.77 -19.76
N TYR A 638 -12.49 -7.78 -18.84
CA TYR A 638 -12.59 -8.45 -17.55
C TYR A 638 -13.08 -7.52 -16.44
N ALA A 639 -13.98 -8.04 -15.59
CA ALA A 639 -14.27 -7.44 -14.28
C ALA A 639 -13.42 -8.10 -13.18
N PHE A 640 -13.21 -9.41 -13.28
CA PHE A 640 -12.46 -10.18 -12.29
C PHE A 640 -11.61 -11.28 -12.97
N ARG A 641 -10.31 -11.27 -12.74
CA ARG A 641 -9.35 -12.17 -13.37
C ARG A 641 -8.44 -12.82 -12.32
N ALA A 642 -8.49 -14.15 -12.25
CA ALA A 642 -7.76 -14.98 -11.29
C ALA A 642 -7.15 -16.20 -12.00
N ILE A 643 -6.39 -15.95 -13.07
CA ILE A 643 -5.77 -17.00 -13.89
C ILE A 643 -4.65 -17.67 -13.10
N GLY A 644 -4.64 -18.99 -13.06
CA GLY A 644 -3.63 -19.77 -12.35
C GLY A 644 -3.66 -19.60 -10.83
N LEU A 645 -4.75 -19.03 -10.28
CA LEU A 645 -4.95 -18.89 -8.83
C LEU A 645 -4.85 -20.27 -8.15
N LYS A 646 -4.15 -20.35 -7.02
CA LYS A 646 -4.13 -21.55 -6.18
C LYS A 646 -4.71 -21.22 -4.81
N THR A 647 -5.69 -21.99 -4.38
CA THR A 647 -6.25 -21.87 -3.04
C THR A 647 -6.48 -23.24 -2.41
N GLU A 648 -6.08 -23.43 -1.14
CA GLU A 648 -6.39 -24.66 -0.40
C GLU A 648 -7.84 -24.68 0.09
N GLY A 649 -8.44 -23.50 0.24
CA GLY A 649 -9.82 -23.32 0.69
C GLY A 649 -10.83 -23.28 -0.45
N SER A 650 -11.91 -22.55 -0.20
CA SER A 650 -13.03 -22.37 -1.12
C SER A 650 -13.01 -20.99 -1.77
N VAL A 651 -13.64 -20.88 -2.93
CA VAL A 651 -13.92 -19.61 -3.59
C VAL A 651 -15.43 -19.34 -3.53
N TRP A 652 -15.85 -18.22 -2.96
CA TRP A 652 -17.25 -17.87 -2.75
C TRP A 652 -17.69 -16.71 -3.64
N PHE A 653 -18.34 -17.03 -4.75
CA PHE A 653 -19.07 -16.08 -5.57
C PHE A 653 -20.57 -16.29 -5.32
N LYS A 654 -21.08 -15.62 -4.26
CA LYS A 654 -22.48 -15.72 -3.80
C LYS A 654 -23.16 -14.35 -3.81
N ASP A 655 -24.37 -14.27 -4.34
CA ASP A 655 -25.23 -13.08 -4.26
C ASP A 655 -24.57 -11.79 -4.77
N PHE A 656 -23.77 -11.88 -5.85
CA PHE A 656 -22.93 -10.79 -6.35
C PHE A 656 -23.41 -10.26 -7.71
N LYS A 657 -22.87 -9.10 -8.10
CA LYS A 657 -23.11 -8.46 -9.41
C LYS A 657 -21.79 -8.32 -10.16
N VAL A 658 -21.78 -8.70 -11.43
CA VAL A 658 -20.64 -8.49 -12.34
C VAL A 658 -21.09 -7.85 -13.64
N ASP A 659 -20.35 -6.84 -14.10
CA ASP A 659 -20.43 -6.32 -15.46
C ASP A 659 -19.06 -6.48 -16.15
N GLY A 660 -18.91 -7.55 -16.93
CA GLY A 660 -17.66 -7.95 -17.58
C GLY A 660 -17.40 -9.46 -17.48
N ALA A 661 -16.20 -9.87 -17.90
CA ALA A 661 -15.77 -11.26 -17.83
C ALA A 661 -15.18 -11.63 -16.46
N VAL A 662 -15.44 -12.86 -16.03
CA VAL A 662 -14.85 -13.51 -14.85
C VAL A 662 -14.00 -14.69 -15.32
N SER A 663 -12.73 -14.73 -14.93
CA SER A 663 -11.82 -15.82 -15.31
C SER A 663 -11.17 -16.47 -14.11
N PHE A 664 -11.27 -17.80 -14.05
CA PHE A 664 -10.50 -18.70 -13.17
C PHE A 664 -9.71 -19.72 -14.00
N GLN A 665 -9.30 -19.35 -15.21
CA GLN A 665 -8.58 -20.25 -16.09
C GLN A 665 -7.33 -20.82 -15.41
N GLY A 666 -7.17 -22.14 -15.42
CA GLY A 666 -6.06 -22.84 -14.77
C GLY A 666 -6.02 -22.74 -13.25
N ALA A 667 -7.07 -22.22 -12.60
CA ALA A 667 -7.11 -22.11 -11.15
C ALA A 667 -7.25 -23.48 -10.48
N VAL A 668 -6.63 -23.64 -9.32
CA VAL A 668 -6.74 -24.83 -8.47
C VAL A 668 -7.41 -24.42 -7.16
N ILE A 669 -8.63 -24.92 -6.94
CA ILE A 669 -9.46 -24.64 -5.79
C ILE A 669 -9.60 -25.91 -4.97
N GLY A 670 -8.98 -25.92 -3.80
CA GLY A 670 -8.82 -27.10 -2.96
C GLY A 670 -10.13 -27.65 -2.39
N ARG A 671 -11.15 -26.80 -2.19
CA ARG A 671 -12.48 -27.17 -1.69
C ARG A 671 -13.59 -26.77 -2.65
N ASN A 672 -14.48 -25.89 -2.21
CA ASN A 672 -15.72 -25.60 -2.91
C ASN A 672 -15.57 -24.36 -3.82
N PHE A 673 -16.04 -24.46 -5.06
CA PHE A 673 -16.31 -23.30 -5.91
C PHE A 673 -17.81 -23.00 -5.88
N TYR A 674 -18.19 -21.89 -5.25
CA TYR A 674 -19.58 -21.45 -5.21
C TYR A 674 -19.81 -20.42 -6.32
N TRP A 675 -20.77 -20.70 -7.20
CA TRP A 675 -21.24 -19.81 -8.26
C TRP A 675 -22.77 -19.69 -8.16
N LYS A 676 -23.24 -18.84 -7.24
CA LYS A 676 -24.65 -18.78 -6.82
C LYS A 676 -25.15 -17.34 -6.71
N GLY A 677 -26.40 -17.08 -7.06
CA GLY A 677 -27.05 -15.78 -6.91
C GLY A 677 -26.44 -14.67 -7.78
N VAL A 678 -26.01 -14.98 -9.01
CA VAL A 678 -25.40 -14.00 -9.92
C VAL A 678 -26.47 -13.07 -10.50
N LYS A 679 -26.43 -11.79 -10.15
CA LYS A 679 -27.32 -10.78 -10.73
C LYS A 679 -26.92 -10.51 -12.19
N ASP A 680 -27.91 -10.36 -13.08
CA ASP A 680 -27.69 -10.11 -14.51
C ASP A 680 -26.76 -11.13 -15.20
N SER A 681 -26.77 -12.40 -14.76
CA SER A 681 -25.93 -13.50 -15.26
C SER A 681 -25.82 -13.56 -16.79
N GLN A 682 -26.88 -13.17 -17.49
CA GLN A 682 -26.98 -13.12 -18.94
C GLN A 682 -25.96 -12.21 -19.64
N LYS A 683 -25.41 -11.21 -18.93
CA LYS A 683 -24.38 -10.28 -19.44
C LYS A 683 -22.95 -10.74 -19.11
N VAL A 684 -22.81 -11.69 -18.18
CA VAL A 684 -21.51 -12.17 -17.69
C VAL A 684 -20.88 -13.10 -18.73
N SER A 685 -19.55 -13.05 -18.85
CA SER A 685 -18.76 -14.09 -19.51
C SER A 685 -17.92 -14.83 -18.49
N LEU A 686 -17.97 -16.16 -18.47
CA LEU A 686 -17.31 -17.00 -17.48
C LEU A 686 -16.30 -17.94 -18.15
N PHE A 687 -15.05 -17.88 -17.70
CA PHE A 687 -13.95 -18.69 -18.21
C PHE A 687 -13.36 -19.57 -17.09
N LEU A 688 -13.54 -20.88 -17.21
CA LEU A 688 -13.09 -21.91 -16.26
C LEU A 688 -12.16 -22.94 -16.92
N ASP A 689 -11.59 -22.61 -18.09
CA ASP A 689 -10.76 -23.56 -18.82
C ASP A 689 -9.58 -24.06 -17.97
N ALA A 690 -9.32 -25.35 -17.96
CA ALA A 690 -8.29 -26.04 -17.18
C ALA A 690 -8.37 -25.82 -15.65
N ALA A 691 -9.47 -25.25 -15.13
CA ALA A 691 -9.64 -25.06 -13.70
C ALA A 691 -9.98 -26.38 -12.99
N LYS A 692 -9.54 -26.53 -11.75
CA LYS A 692 -9.72 -27.74 -10.93
C LYS A 692 -10.37 -27.38 -9.61
N VAL A 693 -11.48 -28.03 -9.28
CA VAL A 693 -12.22 -27.80 -8.03
C VAL A 693 -12.60 -29.12 -7.36
N GLU A 694 -12.71 -29.17 -6.04
CA GLU A 694 -13.19 -30.38 -5.36
C GLU A 694 -14.71 -30.49 -5.52
N VAL A 695 -15.45 -29.46 -5.09
CA VAL A 695 -16.91 -29.44 -5.11
C VAL A 695 -17.41 -28.21 -5.86
N LEU A 696 -18.25 -28.41 -6.87
CA LEU A 696 -19.00 -27.35 -7.53
C LEU A 696 -20.34 -27.15 -6.83
N VAL A 697 -20.63 -25.91 -6.42
CA VAL A 697 -21.91 -25.51 -5.81
C VAL A 697 -22.48 -24.34 -6.58
N ASP A 698 -23.63 -24.53 -7.23
CA ASP A 698 -24.17 -23.54 -8.16
C ASP A 698 -25.70 -23.53 -8.21
N ASP A 699 -26.26 -22.58 -8.95
CA ASP A 699 -27.67 -22.55 -9.37
C ASP A 699 -27.80 -22.24 -10.87
N ILE A 700 -28.93 -22.60 -11.47
CA ILE A 700 -29.12 -22.52 -12.93
C ILE A 700 -29.19 -21.09 -13.46
N ASP A 701 -29.77 -20.18 -12.68
CA ASP A 701 -30.01 -18.79 -13.08
C ASP A 701 -28.71 -17.98 -13.04
N SER A 702 -27.69 -18.48 -12.35
CA SER A 702 -26.37 -17.89 -12.23
C SER A 702 -25.46 -18.08 -13.45
N TRP A 703 -25.75 -19.03 -14.34
CA TRP A 703 -24.90 -19.29 -15.51
C TRP A 703 -25.16 -18.29 -16.66
N PRO A 704 -24.14 -17.98 -17.47
CA PRO A 704 -24.23 -16.96 -18.53
C PRO A 704 -25.03 -17.43 -19.76
N LYS A 705 -25.29 -16.51 -20.70
CA LYS A 705 -25.94 -16.82 -21.99
C LYS A 705 -25.05 -17.69 -22.89
N GLN A 706 -25.66 -18.25 -23.93
CA GLN A 706 -24.97 -19.03 -24.96
C GLN A 706 -23.80 -18.22 -25.56
N ASN A 707 -22.66 -18.89 -25.78
CA ASN A 707 -21.36 -18.35 -26.23
C ASN A 707 -20.53 -17.58 -25.20
N ASN A 708 -21.06 -17.34 -23.99
CA ASN A 708 -20.36 -16.61 -22.93
C ASN A 708 -19.78 -17.54 -21.84
N LEU A 709 -19.67 -18.84 -22.11
CA LEU A 709 -19.11 -19.84 -21.21
C LEU A 709 -17.97 -20.63 -21.86
N GLN A 710 -16.83 -20.74 -21.18
CA GLN A 710 -15.72 -21.65 -21.54
C GLN A 710 -15.38 -22.54 -20.34
N ILE A 711 -15.43 -23.85 -20.54
CA ILE A 711 -15.24 -24.88 -19.50
C ILE A 711 -14.37 -26.05 -20.01
N ASN A 712 -13.49 -25.78 -20.97
CA ASN A 712 -12.64 -26.83 -21.56
C ASN A 712 -11.63 -27.31 -20.51
N ASP A 713 -11.51 -28.62 -20.31
CA ASP A 713 -10.62 -29.19 -19.31
C ASP A 713 -10.94 -28.73 -17.87
N PHE A 714 -12.16 -28.25 -17.64
CA PHE A 714 -12.66 -27.97 -16.29
C PHE A 714 -12.90 -29.28 -15.54
N GLU A 715 -12.25 -29.47 -14.40
CA GLU A 715 -12.33 -30.67 -13.57
C GLU A 715 -12.99 -30.38 -12.22
N TYR A 716 -13.96 -31.22 -11.83
CA TYR A 716 -14.66 -31.15 -10.54
C TYR A 716 -14.95 -32.56 -10.00
N GLN A 717 -14.76 -32.81 -8.70
CA GLN A 717 -14.97 -34.15 -8.14
C GLN A 717 -16.43 -34.43 -7.76
N PHE A 718 -17.11 -33.43 -7.20
CA PHE A 718 -18.50 -33.51 -6.76
C PHE A 718 -19.30 -32.29 -7.21
N ILE A 719 -20.60 -32.47 -7.39
CA ILE A 719 -21.57 -31.37 -7.57
C ILE A 719 -22.55 -31.45 -6.39
N ARG A 720 -22.77 -30.34 -5.70
CA ARG A 720 -23.72 -30.27 -4.58
C ARG A 720 -24.98 -29.53 -5.02
N ASP A 721 -26.02 -30.28 -5.35
CA ASP A 721 -27.29 -29.76 -5.89
C ASP A 721 -28.39 -29.67 -4.82
N GLN A 722 -29.37 -28.80 -5.05
CA GLN A 722 -30.62 -28.76 -4.28
C GLN A 722 -31.69 -29.57 -5.02
N GLY A 723 -31.69 -30.89 -4.83
CA GLY A 723 -32.80 -31.79 -5.19
C GLY A 723 -32.56 -32.75 -6.38
N PRO A 724 -33.11 -33.97 -6.34
CA PRO A 724 -32.86 -35.02 -7.35
C PRO A 724 -33.61 -34.86 -8.69
N GLU A 725 -34.76 -34.18 -8.73
CA GLU A 725 -35.65 -34.19 -9.92
C GLU A 725 -35.27 -33.23 -11.06
N GLU A 726 -34.32 -32.31 -10.85
CA GLU A 726 -33.93 -31.31 -11.86
C GLU A 726 -32.48 -31.44 -12.38
N LEU A 727 -31.72 -32.39 -11.85
CA LEU A 727 -30.27 -32.48 -12.09
C LEU A 727 -29.93 -32.76 -13.56
N GLU A 728 -30.72 -33.57 -14.26
CA GLU A 728 -30.55 -33.84 -15.69
C GLU A 728 -30.86 -32.60 -16.55
N LYS A 729 -32.07 -32.04 -16.44
CA LYS A 729 -32.53 -30.90 -17.26
C LYS A 729 -31.64 -29.65 -17.07
N ARG A 730 -31.18 -29.38 -15.84
CA ARG A 730 -30.30 -28.24 -15.53
C ARG A 730 -28.95 -28.36 -16.25
N ARG A 731 -28.35 -29.54 -16.24
CA ARG A 731 -26.98 -29.77 -16.77
C ARG A 731 -26.95 -29.95 -18.27
N GLU A 732 -28.06 -30.39 -18.86
CA GLU A 732 -28.25 -30.37 -20.31
C GLU A 732 -28.19 -28.95 -20.89
N LYS A 733 -28.82 -27.97 -20.21
CA LYS A 733 -28.80 -26.57 -20.62
C LYS A 733 -27.37 -26.01 -20.53
N TRP A 734 -26.66 -26.30 -19.44
CA TRP A 734 -25.29 -25.84 -19.19
C TRP A 734 -24.30 -26.21 -20.31
N LEU A 735 -24.28 -27.47 -20.76
CA LEU A 735 -23.40 -27.93 -21.82
C LEU A 735 -23.73 -27.33 -23.20
N SER A 736 -24.95 -26.83 -23.41
CA SER A 736 -25.33 -26.13 -24.64
C SER A 736 -24.92 -24.65 -24.67
N LEU A 737 -24.46 -24.09 -23.54
CA LEU A 737 -24.04 -22.70 -23.42
C LEU A 737 -22.61 -22.46 -23.92
N SER A 738 -21.76 -23.50 -23.98
CA SER A 738 -20.39 -23.39 -24.44
C SER A 738 -20.30 -23.08 -25.94
N LYS A 739 -19.41 -22.16 -26.32
CA LYS A 739 -19.24 -21.69 -27.71
C LYS A 739 -18.84 -22.81 -28.69
N ASP A 740 -17.94 -23.71 -28.27
CA ASP A 740 -17.37 -24.76 -29.11
C ASP A 740 -17.73 -26.14 -28.56
N PHE A 741 -18.12 -27.06 -29.45
CA PHE A 741 -18.29 -28.46 -29.06
C PHE A 741 -16.93 -29.10 -28.74
N ARG A 742 -16.81 -29.64 -27.53
CA ARG A 742 -15.68 -30.45 -27.08
C ARG A 742 -16.18 -31.67 -26.33
N THR A 743 -15.43 -32.77 -26.38
CA THR A 743 -15.82 -34.05 -25.77
C THR A 743 -15.64 -34.06 -24.26
N GLN A 744 -14.57 -33.43 -23.75
CA GLN A 744 -14.16 -33.49 -22.35
C GLN A 744 -15.25 -33.00 -21.37
N PRO A 745 -15.96 -31.87 -21.58
CA PRO A 745 -16.98 -31.42 -20.63
C PRO A 745 -18.13 -32.42 -20.43
N TYR A 746 -18.53 -33.11 -21.50
CA TYR A 746 -19.55 -34.17 -21.44
C TYR A 746 -19.04 -35.40 -20.70
N GLU A 747 -17.80 -35.81 -20.94
CA GLU A 747 -17.19 -36.97 -20.26
C GLU A 747 -16.99 -36.72 -18.77
N GLN A 748 -16.55 -35.52 -18.40
CA GLN A 748 -16.37 -35.12 -17.01
C GLN A 748 -17.70 -35.14 -16.26
N LEU A 749 -18.76 -34.55 -16.82
CA LEU A 749 -20.09 -34.59 -16.20
C LEU A 749 -20.61 -36.03 -16.05
N ALA A 750 -20.52 -36.85 -17.10
CA ALA A 750 -20.96 -38.24 -17.05
C ALA A 750 -20.18 -39.06 -16.00
N LYS A 751 -18.87 -38.82 -15.88
CA LYS A 751 -18.01 -39.44 -14.86
C LYS A 751 -18.47 -39.09 -13.44
N VAL A 752 -18.75 -37.81 -13.18
CA VAL A 752 -19.20 -37.34 -11.85
C VAL A 752 -20.59 -37.90 -11.53
N LEU A 753 -21.54 -37.84 -12.46
CA LEU A 753 -22.90 -38.41 -12.30
C LEU A 753 -22.87 -39.91 -12.01
N LYS A 754 -22.02 -40.66 -12.73
CA LYS A 754 -21.83 -42.09 -12.48
C LYS A 754 -21.31 -42.36 -11.07
N ARG A 755 -20.37 -41.54 -10.59
CA ARG A 755 -19.79 -41.65 -9.25
C ARG A 755 -20.79 -41.30 -8.15
N SER A 756 -21.71 -40.37 -8.39
CA SER A 756 -22.76 -39.98 -7.45
C SER A 756 -24.00 -40.89 -7.49
N GLY A 757 -24.01 -41.94 -8.32
CA GLY A 757 -25.10 -42.93 -8.40
C GLY A 757 -26.18 -42.63 -9.45
N HIS A 758 -26.06 -41.53 -10.18
CA HIS A 758 -26.98 -41.08 -11.23
C HIS A 758 -26.65 -41.73 -12.58
N LEU A 759 -26.85 -43.05 -12.66
CA LEU A 759 -26.44 -43.87 -13.81
C LEU A 759 -27.25 -43.59 -15.09
N GLU A 760 -28.53 -43.27 -14.98
CA GLU A 760 -29.39 -43.01 -16.15
C GLU A 760 -29.09 -41.63 -16.76
N GLU A 761 -28.88 -40.63 -15.91
CA GLU A 761 -28.51 -39.27 -16.27
C GLU A 761 -27.13 -39.23 -16.93
N ALA A 762 -26.16 -40.00 -16.40
CA ALA A 762 -24.84 -40.15 -17.02
C ALA A 762 -24.94 -40.72 -18.45
N LYS A 763 -25.82 -41.70 -18.71
CA LYS A 763 -26.06 -42.23 -20.06
C LYS A 763 -26.66 -41.16 -20.98
N LEU A 764 -27.60 -40.35 -20.47
CA LEU A 764 -28.28 -39.32 -21.26
C LEU A 764 -27.31 -38.21 -21.71
N VAL A 765 -26.38 -37.79 -20.83
CA VAL A 765 -25.28 -36.87 -21.18
C VAL A 765 -24.39 -37.44 -22.31
N LEU A 766 -24.04 -38.73 -22.25
CA LEU A 766 -23.23 -39.40 -23.29
C LEU A 766 -23.97 -39.55 -24.63
N ILE A 767 -25.29 -39.82 -24.61
CA ILE A 767 -26.12 -39.83 -25.82
C ILE A 767 -26.14 -38.43 -26.46
N LYS A 768 -26.23 -37.37 -25.66
CA LYS A 768 -26.20 -35.99 -26.16
C LYS A 768 -24.84 -35.61 -26.75
N LYS A 769 -23.74 -36.01 -26.11
CA LYS A 769 -22.38 -35.88 -26.68
C LYS A 769 -22.33 -36.45 -28.09
N HIS A 770 -22.85 -37.67 -28.28
CA HIS A 770 -22.86 -38.35 -29.57
C HIS A 770 -23.76 -37.64 -30.62
N ASN A 771 -24.93 -37.15 -30.21
CA ASN A 771 -25.82 -36.38 -31.08
C ASN A 771 -25.19 -35.05 -31.53
N HIS A 772 -24.53 -34.30 -30.63
CA HIS A 772 -23.82 -33.07 -30.97
C HIS A 772 -22.60 -33.34 -31.87
N GLN A 773 -21.84 -34.41 -31.60
CA GLN A 773 -20.70 -34.83 -32.43
C GLN A 773 -21.14 -35.19 -33.86
N SER A 774 -22.27 -35.89 -34.00
CA SER A 774 -22.86 -36.28 -35.30
C SER A 774 -23.38 -35.09 -36.13
N GLY A 775 -23.71 -33.98 -35.47
CA GLY A 775 -24.13 -32.74 -36.12
C GLY A 775 -22.98 -31.92 -36.70
N ASN A 776 -21.77 -32.00 -36.13
CA ASN A 776 -20.77 -30.94 -36.29
C ASN A 776 -19.37 -31.32 -36.84
N ASN A 777 -18.99 -32.59 -37.05
CA ASN A 777 -17.77 -32.84 -37.86
C ASN A 777 -17.62 -34.22 -38.52
N SER A 778 -17.32 -34.16 -39.83
CA SER A 778 -16.27 -34.90 -40.56
C SER A 778 -15.76 -36.24 -39.99
N MET A 779 -16.16 -37.38 -40.61
CA MET A 779 -15.23 -38.39 -41.17
C MET A 779 -15.91 -39.60 -41.83
N ASN A 780 -15.61 -39.83 -43.11
CA ASN A 780 -14.92 -41.02 -43.68
C ASN A 780 -14.90 -40.87 -45.22
N PHE A 781 -13.74 -41.01 -45.87
CA PHE A 781 -13.57 -40.86 -47.33
C PHE A 781 -14.52 -41.76 -48.14
N ILE A 782 -14.88 -42.93 -47.58
CA ILE A 782 -15.78 -43.91 -48.19
C ILE A 782 -17.27 -43.50 -48.10
N MET A 783 -17.67 -42.70 -47.10
CA MET A 783 -19.09 -42.33 -46.88
C MET A 783 -19.55 -41.05 -47.60
N LYS A 784 -18.66 -40.31 -48.28
CA LYS A 784 -19.02 -39.10 -49.06
C LYS A 784 -19.86 -39.39 -50.31
N LYS A 785 -19.90 -40.63 -50.81
CA LYS A 785 -20.73 -41.04 -51.96
C LYS A 785 -22.21 -41.26 -51.61
N VAL A 786 -22.58 -41.30 -50.32
CA VAL A 786 -23.96 -41.54 -49.87
C VAL A 786 -24.65 -40.21 -49.60
N GLY A 787 -25.70 -39.89 -50.37
CA GLY A 787 -26.41 -38.62 -50.28
C GLY A 787 -27.01 -38.34 -48.88
N PRO A 788 -27.15 -37.05 -48.49
CA PRO A 788 -27.51 -36.62 -47.12
C PRO A 788 -28.87 -37.14 -46.63
N LYS A 789 -29.81 -37.43 -47.55
CA LYS A 789 -31.13 -38.00 -47.22
C LYS A 789 -31.04 -39.43 -46.69
N LEU A 790 -30.18 -40.27 -47.27
CA LEU A 790 -30.03 -41.68 -46.85
C LEU A 790 -29.28 -41.78 -45.51
N ARG A 791 -28.33 -40.86 -45.28
CA ARG A 791 -27.57 -40.76 -44.01
C ARG A 791 -28.45 -40.38 -42.82
N LYS A 792 -29.36 -39.40 -42.98
CA LYS A 792 -30.35 -39.06 -41.94
C LYS A 792 -31.29 -40.22 -41.65
N LYS A 793 -31.69 -40.99 -42.68
CA LYS A 793 -32.48 -42.21 -42.49
C LYS A 793 -31.72 -43.27 -41.69
N LEU A 794 -30.46 -43.57 -42.01
CA LEU A 794 -29.64 -44.55 -41.28
C LEU A 794 -29.42 -44.18 -39.80
N ALA A 795 -29.09 -42.91 -39.50
CA ALA A 795 -28.94 -42.43 -38.13
C ALA A 795 -30.26 -42.49 -37.34
N TRP A 796 -31.37 -42.15 -38.00
CA TRP A 796 -32.71 -42.28 -37.43
C TRP A 796 -33.04 -43.75 -37.09
N TRP A 797 -32.77 -44.68 -38.01
CA TRP A 797 -32.97 -46.12 -37.81
C TRP A 797 -32.14 -46.67 -36.64
N HIS A 798 -30.88 -46.26 -36.51
CA HIS A 798 -30.00 -46.68 -35.41
C HIS A 798 -30.45 -46.14 -34.04
N ASN A 799 -30.89 -44.89 -33.98
CA ASN A 799 -31.46 -44.29 -32.77
C ASN A 799 -32.78 -44.96 -32.37
N PHE A 800 -33.64 -45.29 -33.36
CA PHE A 800 -34.91 -45.97 -33.14
C PHE A 800 -34.71 -47.40 -32.58
N LEU A 801 -33.81 -48.18 -33.17
CA LEU A 801 -33.58 -49.58 -32.78
C LEU A 801 -32.84 -49.77 -31.46
N VAL A 802 -31.75 -49.04 -31.20
CA VAL A 802 -30.85 -49.31 -30.04
C VAL A 802 -30.39 -48.06 -29.27
N GLY A 803 -30.82 -46.86 -29.67
CA GLY A 803 -30.41 -45.61 -29.01
C GLY A 803 -28.89 -45.46 -28.97
N TYR A 804 -28.21 -45.77 -30.07
CA TYR A 804 -26.74 -45.78 -30.21
C TYR A 804 -26.00 -46.78 -29.30
N GLY A 805 -26.64 -47.89 -28.92
CA GLY A 805 -26.03 -48.94 -28.08
C GLY A 805 -26.19 -48.73 -26.56
N TYR A 806 -26.85 -47.62 -26.17
CA TYR A 806 -27.14 -47.30 -24.77
C TYR A 806 -28.51 -47.83 -24.29
N LYS A 807 -29.43 -48.18 -25.20
CA LYS A 807 -30.77 -48.72 -24.87
C LYS A 807 -31.07 -50.03 -25.64
N PRO A 808 -30.33 -51.13 -25.38
CA PRO A 808 -30.41 -52.37 -26.17
C PRO A 808 -31.80 -53.03 -26.14
N PHE A 809 -32.54 -52.89 -25.03
CA PHE A 809 -33.87 -53.50 -24.89
C PHE A 809 -34.92 -53.00 -25.89
N ARG A 810 -34.72 -51.84 -26.53
CA ARG A 810 -35.63 -51.38 -27.61
C ARG A 810 -35.66 -52.33 -28.79
N ALA A 811 -34.51 -52.87 -29.20
CA ALA A 811 -34.43 -53.84 -30.28
C ALA A 811 -35.11 -55.16 -29.91
N ALA A 812 -35.03 -55.58 -28.63
CA ALA A 812 -35.74 -56.76 -28.15
C ALA A 812 -37.27 -56.59 -28.20
N VAL A 813 -37.78 -55.42 -27.80
CA VAL A 813 -39.24 -55.11 -27.87
C VAL A 813 -39.72 -55.05 -29.33
N ILE A 814 -38.94 -54.43 -30.22
CA ILE A 814 -39.27 -54.39 -31.66
C ILE A 814 -39.23 -55.81 -32.26
N GLY A 815 -38.23 -56.62 -31.90
CA GLY A 815 -38.15 -58.02 -32.31
C GLY A 815 -39.35 -58.83 -31.84
N LEU A 816 -39.75 -58.69 -30.57
CA LEU A 816 -40.95 -59.34 -30.03
C LEU A 816 -42.21 -58.94 -30.81
N PHE A 817 -42.35 -57.65 -31.15
CA PHE A 817 -43.48 -57.18 -31.96
C PHE A 817 -43.49 -57.81 -33.36
N ILE A 818 -42.34 -57.90 -34.04
CA ILE A 818 -42.22 -58.55 -35.36
C ILE A 818 -42.58 -60.03 -35.28
N VAL A 819 -42.13 -60.75 -34.24
CA VAL A 819 -42.49 -62.16 -34.03
C VAL A 819 -43.99 -62.32 -33.79
N LEU A 820 -44.60 -61.51 -32.93
CA LEU A 820 -46.04 -61.59 -32.66
C LEU A 820 -46.88 -61.25 -33.90
N PHE A 821 -46.48 -60.21 -34.64
CA PHE A 821 -47.14 -59.82 -35.89
C PHE A 821 -46.97 -60.88 -36.99
N GLY A 822 -45.77 -61.45 -37.11
CA GLY A 822 -45.50 -62.55 -38.04
C GLY A 822 -46.29 -63.81 -37.68
N SER A 823 -46.41 -64.12 -36.39
CA SER A 823 -47.25 -65.23 -35.89
C SER A 823 -48.70 -65.07 -36.34
N PHE A 824 -49.25 -63.86 -36.27
CA PHE A 824 -50.60 -63.55 -36.75
C PHE A 824 -50.75 -63.72 -38.27
N ILE A 825 -49.77 -63.28 -39.04
CA ILE A 825 -49.79 -63.42 -40.50
C ILE A 825 -49.66 -64.88 -40.93
N PHE A 826 -48.77 -65.66 -40.31
CA PHE A 826 -48.63 -67.09 -40.61
C PHE A 826 -49.82 -67.91 -40.10
N TYR A 827 -50.45 -67.49 -39.00
CA TYR A 827 -51.75 -68.01 -38.55
C TYR A 827 -52.82 -67.84 -39.63
N SER A 828 -52.95 -66.64 -40.18
CA SER A 828 -53.84 -66.40 -41.31
C SER A 828 -53.49 -67.29 -42.51
N GLY A 829 -52.20 -67.39 -42.87
CA GLY A 829 -51.75 -68.21 -44.00
C GLY A 829 -52.10 -69.70 -43.88
N PHE A 830 -51.97 -70.27 -42.70
CA PHE A 830 -52.34 -71.66 -42.45
C PHE A 830 -53.85 -71.88 -42.49
N HIS A 831 -54.65 -70.96 -41.95
CA HIS A 831 -56.12 -71.06 -41.99
C HIS A 831 -56.71 -70.92 -43.40
N PHE A 832 -55.94 -70.35 -44.33
CA PHE A 832 -56.30 -70.27 -45.75
C PHE A 832 -55.65 -71.37 -46.60
N ASP A 833 -55.09 -72.42 -45.98
CA ASP A 833 -54.41 -73.55 -46.65
C ASP A 833 -53.21 -73.12 -47.53
N LEU A 834 -52.55 -72.01 -47.18
CA LEU A 834 -51.40 -71.45 -47.92
C LEU A 834 -50.04 -71.85 -47.33
N MET A 835 -50.03 -72.56 -46.20
CA MET A 835 -48.84 -73.11 -45.55
C MET A 835 -48.80 -74.62 -45.76
N VAL A 836 -47.77 -75.12 -46.44
CA VAL A 836 -47.66 -76.54 -46.81
C VAL A 836 -46.36 -77.16 -46.27
N PRO A 837 -46.34 -78.46 -45.95
CA PRO A 837 -45.10 -79.16 -45.59
C PRO A 837 -44.09 -79.16 -46.73
N SER A 838 -42.80 -79.05 -46.42
CA SER A 838 -41.71 -78.88 -47.39
C SER A 838 -41.49 -80.10 -48.29
N GLU A 839 -41.96 -81.29 -47.88
CA GLU A 839 -41.91 -82.53 -48.66
C GLU A 839 -42.73 -82.49 -49.97
N TYR A 840 -43.69 -81.55 -50.09
CA TYR A 840 -44.56 -81.44 -51.27
C TYR A 840 -44.06 -80.46 -52.35
N LYS A 841 -42.83 -79.94 -52.23
CA LYS A 841 -42.32 -78.87 -53.10
C LYS A 841 -41.72 -79.34 -54.45
N GLY A 842 -41.63 -80.64 -54.70
CA GLY A 842 -41.00 -81.22 -55.89
C GLY A 842 -41.99 -81.61 -57.00
N GLY A 843 -42.42 -80.65 -57.81
CA GLY A 843 -43.09 -80.94 -59.09
C GLY A 843 -42.08 -81.43 -60.15
N TYR A 844 -42.41 -82.56 -60.78
CA TYR A 844 -41.80 -83.22 -61.95
C TYR A 844 -40.67 -82.47 -62.71
N GLN A 845 -39.49 -83.09 -62.78
CA GLN A 845 -38.52 -82.84 -63.85
C GLN A 845 -38.41 -84.07 -64.76
N VAL A 846 -38.71 -83.88 -66.04
CA VAL A 846 -38.46 -84.85 -67.12
C VAL A 846 -37.18 -84.43 -67.82
N ALA A 847 -36.15 -85.27 -67.83
CA ALA A 847 -35.05 -85.17 -68.79
C ALA A 847 -34.42 -86.54 -69.04
N ASN A 848 -34.56 -86.93 -70.31
CA ASN A 848 -34.13 -88.09 -71.08
C ASN A 848 -32.87 -88.86 -70.68
N LEU A 849 -32.98 -90.18 -70.91
CA LEU A 849 -31.96 -91.21 -70.99
C LEU A 849 -30.89 -90.93 -72.07
N SER A 850 -29.62 -91.24 -71.77
CA SER A 850 -28.77 -92.11 -72.62
C SER A 850 -27.37 -92.34 -72.02
N GLU A 851 -27.07 -93.61 -71.80
CA GLU A 851 -25.76 -94.31 -71.72
C GLU A 851 -25.00 -94.52 -70.39
N PRO A 852 -24.31 -95.68 -70.25
CA PRO A 852 -24.25 -96.45 -68.99
C PRO A 852 -22.82 -96.79 -68.51
N GLU A 853 -22.58 -96.84 -67.20
CA GLU A 853 -21.63 -97.82 -66.64
C GLU A 853 -21.84 -98.08 -65.14
N GLN A 854 -22.40 -99.27 -64.88
CA GLN A 854 -22.24 -100.20 -63.74
C GLN A 854 -22.11 -99.68 -62.29
N VAL A 855 -23.02 -100.11 -61.40
CA VAL A 855 -22.84 -101.26 -60.47
C VAL A 855 -24.21 -101.67 -59.86
N GLN A 856 -24.56 -102.95 -60.08
CA GLN A 856 -25.33 -103.96 -59.30
C GLN A 856 -26.06 -103.53 -57.98
N THR A 857 -27.25 -104.02 -57.58
CA THR A 857 -28.10 -105.18 -57.95
C THR A 857 -29.46 -105.16 -57.18
N VAL A 858 -30.45 -105.90 -57.73
CA VAL A 858 -31.70 -106.51 -57.17
C VAL A 858 -33.00 -105.63 -57.15
N GLN A 859 -33.96 -105.70 -58.11
CA GLN A 859 -35.07 -106.68 -58.35
C GLN A 859 -36.14 -106.74 -57.22
N VAL A 860 -37.49 -106.67 -57.35
CA VAL A 860 -38.49 -106.87 -58.43
C VAL A 860 -39.86 -106.21 -58.05
N ALA A 861 -40.65 -105.86 -59.09
CA ALA A 861 -42.12 -105.83 -59.22
C ALA A 861 -43.01 -104.71 -58.63
N ASN A 862 -43.53 -103.90 -59.57
CA ASN A 862 -44.96 -103.72 -59.92
C ASN A 862 -46.02 -103.95 -58.83
N PHE A 863 -46.86 -102.94 -58.58
CA PHE A 863 -48.33 -103.13 -58.63
C PHE A 863 -49.12 -101.81 -58.55
N LEU A 864 -49.90 -101.57 -59.60
CA LEU A 864 -51.25 -100.99 -59.67
C LEU A 864 -51.54 -99.58 -59.10
N GLY A 865 -52.22 -98.82 -59.95
CA GLY A 865 -52.74 -97.49 -59.67
C GLY A 865 -53.65 -97.40 -58.45
N ARG A 866 -53.60 -96.22 -57.81
CA ARG A 866 -54.65 -95.72 -56.95
C ARG A 866 -54.80 -94.21 -57.11
N LYS A 867 -56.06 -93.86 -57.34
CA LYS A 867 -56.80 -92.64 -57.03
C LYS A 867 -56.06 -91.64 -56.12
N CYS A 868 -56.01 -90.39 -56.58
CA CYS A 868 -55.99 -89.24 -55.68
C CYS A 868 -57.24 -89.32 -54.78
N LYS A 869 -57.02 -89.44 -53.46
CA LYS A 869 -57.80 -88.91 -52.31
C LYS A 869 -57.50 -89.70 -51.04
N PRO A 870 -57.73 -89.16 -49.82
CA PRO A 870 -58.14 -87.80 -49.45
C PRO A 870 -57.24 -87.17 -48.36
N ASN A 871 -57.54 -85.91 -48.00
CA ASN A 871 -57.40 -85.34 -46.66
C ASN A 871 -57.11 -86.37 -45.55
N ARG A 872 -55.83 -86.53 -45.18
CA ARG A 872 -55.50 -86.77 -43.78
C ARG A 872 -55.30 -85.39 -43.17
N ARG A 873 -56.23 -84.98 -42.30
CA ARG A 873 -55.91 -84.03 -41.23
C ARG A 873 -54.57 -84.48 -40.67
N ILE A 874 -53.56 -83.61 -40.75
CA ILE A 874 -52.24 -83.84 -40.19
C ILE A 874 -52.45 -84.15 -38.70
N THR A 875 -52.48 -85.45 -38.41
CA THR A 875 -52.57 -86.04 -37.08
C THR A 875 -51.45 -87.04 -37.01
N ASP A 876 -50.23 -86.54 -37.24
CA ASP A 876 -49.01 -87.07 -36.70
C ASP A 876 -48.17 -85.87 -36.22
N THR A 877 -48.30 -85.61 -34.92
CA THR A 877 -47.31 -85.03 -33.99
C THR A 877 -46.44 -83.83 -34.40
N SER A 878 -46.92 -82.92 -35.25
CA SER A 878 -46.44 -81.54 -35.25
C SER A 878 -47.54 -80.56 -35.69
N GLY A 879 -48.30 -80.04 -34.72
CA GLY A 879 -49.21 -78.92 -34.98
C GLY A 879 -48.43 -77.75 -35.56
N PHE A 880 -48.99 -77.02 -36.53
CA PHE A 880 -48.34 -75.81 -37.01
C PHE A 880 -48.40 -74.72 -35.94
N TYR A 881 -47.33 -74.61 -35.15
CA TYR A 881 -47.23 -73.59 -34.11
C TYR A 881 -46.75 -72.28 -34.71
N TYR A 882 -47.69 -71.44 -35.14
CA TYR A 882 -47.46 -70.14 -35.80
C TYR A 882 -46.46 -69.23 -35.09
N PHE A 883 -46.48 -69.25 -33.75
CA PHE A 883 -45.55 -68.49 -32.93
C PHE A 883 -44.11 -69.00 -33.06
N PHE A 884 -43.91 -70.30 -32.87
CA PHE A 884 -42.59 -70.90 -33.02
C PHE A 884 -42.10 -70.78 -34.45
N TYR A 885 -42.97 -70.94 -35.45
CA TYR A 885 -42.61 -70.72 -36.84
C TYR A 885 -42.15 -69.28 -37.12
N SER A 886 -42.87 -68.27 -36.61
CA SER A 886 -42.46 -66.87 -36.75
C SER A 886 -41.18 -66.55 -35.99
N LEU A 887 -40.96 -67.19 -34.84
CA LEU A 887 -39.77 -67.03 -34.02
C LEU A 887 -38.54 -67.68 -34.68
N ASP A 888 -38.68 -68.90 -35.19
CA ASP A 888 -37.70 -69.69 -35.93
C ASP A 888 -37.30 -68.98 -37.25
N THR A 889 -38.28 -68.36 -37.91
CA THR A 889 -38.02 -67.53 -39.10
C THR A 889 -37.29 -66.23 -38.76
N PHE A 890 -37.48 -65.67 -37.56
CA PHE A 890 -36.89 -64.39 -37.14
C PHE A 890 -35.53 -64.54 -36.46
N LEU A 891 -35.27 -65.62 -35.73
CA LEU A 891 -34.01 -65.82 -35.00
C LEU A 891 -33.05 -66.70 -35.81
N PRO A 892 -32.04 -66.14 -36.49
CA PRO A 892 -31.14 -66.92 -37.34
C PRO A 892 -30.22 -67.90 -36.59
N ILE A 893 -30.18 -67.82 -35.25
CA ILE A 893 -29.26 -68.59 -34.40
C ILE A 893 -29.96 -69.80 -33.77
N VAL A 894 -31.29 -69.81 -33.72
CA VAL A 894 -32.06 -70.86 -33.07
C VAL A 894 -32.90 -71.57 -34.12
N ASP A 895 -32.69 -72.88 -34.28
CA ASP A 895 -33.45 -73.73 -35.19
C ASP A 895 -34.46 -74.56 -34.39
N PHE A 896 -35.73 -74.20 -34.48
CA PHE A 896 -36.84 -74.96 -33.89
C PHE A 896 -37.39 -76.03 -34.86
N GLN A 897 -36.76 -76.23 -36.02
CA GLN A 897 -37.13 -77.14 -37.11
C GLN A 897 -38.50 -76.83 -37.78
N THR A 898 -39.27 -75.89 -37.24
CA THR A 898 -40.59 -75.52 -37.75
C THR A 898 -40.52 -74.79 -39.09
N ALA A 899 -39.52 -73.93 -39.28
CA ALA A 899 -39.29 -73.16 -40.51
C ALA A 899 -38.76 -74.00 -41.68
N ALA A 900 -38.10 -75.13 -41.37
CA ALA A 900 -37.66 -76.11 -42.35
C ALA A 900 -38.81 -77.02 -42.83
N TYR A 901 -39.76 -77.30 -41.93
CA TYR A 901 -40.89 -78.19 -42.23
C TYR A 901 -42.04 -77.48 -42.94
N TRP A 902 -42.35 -76.21 -42.60
CA TRP A 902 -43.48 -75.47 -43.18
C TRP A 902 -43.02 -74.39 -44.15
N LEU A 903 -43.67 -74.28 -45.31
CA LEU A 903 -43.36 -73.28 -46.33
C LEU A 903 -44.64 -72.62 -46.84
N PRO A 904 -44.67 -71.28 -46.97
CA PRO A 904 -45.75 -70.63 -47.71
C PRO A 904 -45.67 -71.00 -49.19
N THR A 905 -46.82 -71.16 -49.84
CA THR A 905 -46.92 -71.38 -51.28
C THR A 905 -47.78 -70.31 -51.96
N ALA A 906 -47.31 -69.80 -53.10
CA ALA A 906 -48.08 -68.92 -53.98
C ALA A 906 -49.06 -69.70 -54.87
N TYR A 907 -48.92 -71.02 -54.95
CA TYR A 907 -49.75 -71.91 -55.76
C TYR A 907 -50.30 -73.02 -54.85
N PRO A 908 -51.31 -72.71 -54.01
CA PRO A 908 -52.02 -73.75 -53.27
C PRO A 908 -52.63 -74.73 -54.28
N GLN A 909 -52.46 -76.02 -54.03
CA GLN A 909 -53.05 -77.07 -54.85
C GLN A 909 -54.57 -77.05 -54.63
N VAL A 910 -55.34 -76.75 -55.68
CA VAL A 910 -56.81 -76.77 -55.64
C VAL A 910 -57.28 -77.89 -56.55
N GLU A 911 -58.03 -78.83 -55.98
CA GLU A 911 -58.56 -79.98 -56.72
C GLU A 911 -59.72 -79.52 -57.65
N ASN A 912 -59.51 -79.54 -58.97
CA ASN A 912 -60.55 -79.30 -59.99
C ASN A 912 -60.58 -80.49 -60.97
N GLY A 913 -61.17 -81.61 -60.54
CA GLY A 913 -61.22 -82.82 -61.36
C GLY A 913 -59.85 -83.48 -61.57
N ASP A 914 -59.62 -84.03 -62.76
CA ASP A 914 -58.49 -84.95 -63.05
C ASP A 914 -57.14 -84.26 -63.38
N GLU A 915 -57.04 -82.92 -63.29
CA GLU A 915 -55.78 -82.16 -63.47
C GLU A 915 -55.36 -81.42 -62.19
N CYS A 916 -54.11 -81.62 -61.76
CA CYS A 916 -53.48 -80.83 -60.69
C CYS A 916 -52.93 -79.52 -61.25
N SER A 917 -53.71 -78.42 -61.20
CA SER A 917 -53.24 -77.08 -61.57
C SER A 917 -53.36 -76.11 -60.39
N GLY A 918 -52.24 -75.53 -59.96
CA GLY A 918 -52.22 -74.51 -58.91
C GLY A 918 -52.63 -73.15 -59.47
N LYS A 919 -53.70 -72.54 -58.95
CA LYS A 919 -54.01 -71.13 -59.24
C LYS A 919 -53.18 -70.22 -58.33
N PHE A 920 -52.60 -69.18 -58.91
CA PHE A 920 -51.81 -68.20 -58.18
C PHE A 920 -52.66 -67.48 -57.11
N SER A 921 -52.21 -67.53 -55.86
CA SER A 921 -52.77 -66.77 -54.74
C SER A 921 -51.88 -65.58 -54.44
N LEU A 922 -52.42 -64.37 -54.62
CA LEU A 922 -51.73 -63.13 -54.24
C LEU A 922 -51.37 -63.13 -52.75
N TRP A 923 -52.24 -63.67 -51.88
CA TRP A 923 -51.97 -63.77 -50.45
C TRP A 923 -50.88 -64.81 -50.13
N GLY A 924 -50.85 -65.93 -50.85
CA GLY A 924 -49.77 -66.92 -50.76
C GLY A 924 -48.41 -66.38 -51.20
N TRP A 925 -48.40 -65.56 -52.27
CA TRP A 925 -47.20 -64.85 -52.70
C TRP A 925 -46.74 -63.80 -51.69
N ILE A 926 -47.68 -63.03 -51.12
CA ILE A 926 -47.39 -62.08 -50.03
C ILE A 926 -46.77 -62.82 -48.84
N LEU A 927 -47.26 -64.00 -48.46
CA LEU A 927 -46.67 -64.82 -47.38
C LEU A 927 -45.25 -65.29 -47.71
N CYS A 928 -44.97 -65.65 -48.96
CA CYS A 928 -43.63 -66.01 -49.42
C CYS A 928 -42.65 -64.83 -49.27
N VAL A 929 -43.06 -63.63 -49.70
CA VAL A 929 -42.26 -62.40 -49.59
C VAL A 929 -42.12 -61.97 -48.13
N PHE A 930 -43.21 -62.04 -47.37
CA PHE A 930 -43.25 -61.68 -45.95
C PHE A 930 -42.32 -62.57 -45.12
N ARG A 931 -42.22 -63.87 -45.45
CA ARG A 931 -41.23 -64.75 -44.81
C ARG A 931 -39.80 -64.24 -44.99
N TRP A 932 -39.42 -63.89 -46.21
CA TRP A 932 -38.10 -63.29 -46.46
C TRP A 932 -37.91 -61.97 -45.73
N PHE A 933 -38.95 -61.15 -45.63
CA PHE A 933 -38.92 -59.93 -44.83
C PHE A 933 -38.64 -60.22 -43.34
N VAL A 934 -39.34 -61.19 -42.73
CA VAL A 934 -39.12 -61.59 -41.33
C VAL A 934 -37.69 -62.12 -41.11
N ILE A 935 -37.16 -62.93 -42.04
CA ILE A 935 -35.76 -63.41 -41.99
C ILE A 935 -34.78 -62.24 -42.02
N ILE A 936 -34.93 -61.32 -42.98
CA ILE A 936 -34.03 -60.16 -43.14
C ILE A 936 -34.10 -59.26 -41.90
N CYS A 937 -35.31 -58.98 -41.40
CA CYS A 937 -35.50 -58.23 -40.16
C CYS A 937 -34.85 -58.94 -38.96
N GLY A 938 -34.98 -60.25 -38.90
CA GLY A 938 -34.35 -61.13 -37.92
C GLY A 938 -32.84 -60.99 -37.86
N TRP A 939 -32.17 -61.17 -39.00
CA TRP A 939 -30.72 -60.96 -39.12
C TRP A 939 -30.29 -59.57 -38.67
N ILE A 940 -31.02 -58.52 -39.07
CA ILE A 940 -30.67 -57.13 -38.73
C ILE A 940 -30.87 -56.86 -37.23
N VAL A 941 -32.06 -57.14 -36.68
CA VAL A 941 -32.42 -56.79 -35.30
C VAL A 941 -31.60 -57.61 -34.31
N THR A 942 -31.42 -58.91 -34.55
CA THR A 942 -30.69 -59.80 -33.65
C THR A 942 -29.20 -59.48 -33.63
N SER A 943 -28.60 -59.21 -34.80
CA SER A 943 -27.20 -58.78 -34.88
C SER A 943 -26.99 -57.44 -34.17
N VAL A 944 -27.86 -56.46 -34.40
CA VAL A 944 -27.78 -55.14 -33.74
C VAL A 944 -27.96 -55.27 -32.22
N PHE A 945 -28.88 -56.12 -31.76
CA PHE A 945 -29.10 -56.38 -30.34
C PHE A 945 -27.87 -57.01 -29.67
N ILE A 946 -27.30 -58.07 -30.26
CA ILE A 946 -26.10 -58.75 -29.74
C ILE A 946 -24.89 -57.80 -29.73
N THR A 947 -24.73 -57.00 -30.79
CA THR A 947 -23.62 -56.02 -30.88
C THR A 947 -23.78 -54.90 -29.85
N ALA A 948 -25.01 -54.47 -29.56
CA ALA A 948 -25.30 -53.49 -28.51
C ALA A 948 -25.13 -54.06 -27.10
N LEU A 949 -25.49 -55.33 -26.88
CA LEU A 949 -25.37 -56.02 -25.59
C LEU A 949 -23.92 -56.34 -25.23
N SER A 950 -23.11 -56.74 -26.23
CA SER A 950 -21.66 -56.98 -26.09
C SER A 950 -20.84 -55.71 -25.88
N GLY A 951 -21.45 -54.53 -26.03
CA GLY A 951 -20.78 -53.24 -25.81
C GLY A 951 -19.80 -52.84 -26.92
N VAL A 952 -19.70 -53.61 -28.01
CA VAL A 952 -18.83 -53.31 -29.16
C VAL A 952 -19.23 -51.98 -29.82
N VAL A 953 -20.52 -51.64 -29.83
CA VAL A 953 -21.03 -50.33 -30.33
C VAL A 953 -20.66 -49.15 -29.42
N ARG A 954 -20.24 -49.41 -28.17
CA ARG A 954 -19.93 -48.36 -27.17
C ARG A 954 -18.47 -47.92 -27.19
N LYS A 955 -17.58 -48.69 -27.84
CA LYS A 955 -16.19 -48.31 -28.13
C LYS A 955 -16.16 -47.51 -29.43
#